data_AF-A0A1S1Y437-F1
#
_entry.id   AF-A0A1S1Y437-F1
#
_cell.length_a   1.000
_cell.length_b   1.000
_cell.length_c   1.000
_cell.angle_alpha   90.00
_cell.angle_beta   90.00
_cell.angle_gamma   90.00
#
_symmetry.space_group_name_H-M   'P 1'
#
loop_
_entity.id
_entity.type
_entity.pdbx_description
1 polymer ?
#
loop_
_entity_poly.entity_id
_entity_poly.type
_entity_poly.pdbx_seq_one_letter_code
_entity_poly.pdbx_strand_id
1 'polypeptide(L)'
;MNQAYPRQPAEKWRFAKLGGFDQVELKRASDLLALPELDQKLWAALSCPTHGLYFDERTLQLLDSDGDGRIRVPEVLAAVRWVGKVLKNPADLLQQKASLPLAAINDHDEEGKQLLACAKEVLKNLGKPQASEITDEDLADMAKIFAETRFNGDGIVPAKAADDETGQAAISDIMACQGELIDRCGEPGIDAEKLTQFFADAQAYYDWWRECDREAAQVRGNIADPESAAASLDKIKAKIDDYFTRCRLAAFDERAATALNPSDARYEQLAGFDLAPELEAVAQLPLATIAPDRDLPLGGGLNPAWSDALAQLRADVLTPLLGTLESLSYAQWRDVLGRFADYRAWLAQKPASTAAGLPIASVKTYLESGTQAKLAALIEQDLALKAEADAIDGLSRLLHYHRDLYRLLNNFVSFRDFYTAEPHAIFQAGTLYLDGRACRLCVKVDDVATHGKLAELSKIFLAYCECRRQGSSEKLTIAAAFTDGDSDNLRVGRNGVFYDRAGQDWDATVVKIIENPISIQQAFWAPYKRVARMINEQLEKSASARDKAAHEGAFKGINEAGAQAGEGKAPAATAFDVGKFAGIFAAIGLAIGAIGTALASVFSGFLALQWWQMPLVIAGIMMAVSGPSMFIAFLKLRQRNLAPLLDACGWAVNAKAYINIPFGHLLTDVAKLPKDAETHLADPFGEKPSRWPALLLLLALLAGAGWAWRQGYIGPATAPPTAEETPATAPAPANGPIAPPGPATPTPAPEAAKPAAKPAK
;
A
#
# COMPACT_ATOMS: atom_id res chain seq x y z
N MET A 1 -37.59 19.84 -5.01
CA MET A 1 -37.78 21.21 -5.54
C MET A 1 -36.47 21.95 -5.29
N ASN A 2 -35.66 22.13 -6.33
CA ASN A 2 -34.31 22.72 -6.25
C ASN A 2 -34.40 24.21 -5.92
N GLN A 3 -34.18 24.61 -4.67
CA GLN A 3 -33.69 25.96 -4.39
C GLN A 3 -32.19 25.99 -4.74
N ALA A 4 -31.89 25.97 -6.04
CA ALA A 4 -30.61 26.42 -6.52
C ALA A 4 -30.53 27.91 -6.18
N TYR A 5 -29.56 28.35 -5.39
CA TYR A 5 -29.16 29.76 -5.33
C TYR A 5 -28.66 30.12 -6.72
N PRO A 6 -29.48 30.72 -7.61
CA PRO A 6 -29.05 30.94 -8.97
C PRO A 6 -27.99 32.03 -8.91
N ARG A 7 -26.81 31.77 -9.47
CA ARG A 7 -25.77 32.79 -9.58
C ARG A 7 -26.37 34.02 -10.26
N GLN A 8 -26.20 35.20 -9.66
CA GLN A 8 -26.60 36.42 -10.35
C GLN A 8 -25.80 36.49 -11.67
N PRO A 9 -26.44 36.82 -12.81
CA PRO A 9 -25.79 36.78 -14.14
C PRO A 9 -24.55 37.68 -14.29
N ALA A 10 -24.26 38.53 -13.30
CA ALA A 10 -23.06 39.35 -13.21
C ALA A 10 -21.81 38.59 -12.68
N GLU A 11 -21.96 37.44 -12.01
CA GLU A 11 -20.85 36.73 -11.38
C GLU A 11 -20.22 35.67 -12.29
N LYS A 12 -19.22 36.11 -13.07
CA LYS A 12 -18.44 35.22 -13.94
C LYS A 12 -17.57 34.24 -13.13
N TRP A 13 -17.41 33.02 -13.64
CA TRP A 13 -16.37 32.08 -13.17
C TRP A 13 -14.99 32.71 -13.37
N ARG A 14 -14.09 32.47 -12.42
CA ARG A 14 -12.69 32.90 -12.49
C ARG A 14 -11.81 31.68 -12.59
N PHE A 15 -10.86 31.72 -13.52
CA PHE A 15 -9.88 30.67 -13.71
C PHE A 15 -8.48 31.27 -13.62
N ALA A 16 -7.57 30.56 -12.97
CA ALA A 16 -6.14 30.85 -12.94
C ALA A 16 -5.38 29.77 -13.70
N LYS A 17 -4.41 30.18 -14.51
CA LYS A 17 -3.60 29.23 -15.29
C LYS A 17 -2.36 28.83 -14.49
N LEU A 18 -2.48 27.74 -13.75
CA LEU A 18 -1.44 27.21 -12.86
C LEU A 18 -1.22 25.73 -13.17
N GLY A 19 0.03 25.27 -13.13
CA GLY A 19 0.33 23.86 -13.41
C GLY A 19 0.02 23.40 -14.84
N GLY A 20 -0.19 24.31 -15.79
CA GLY A 20 -0.44 23.99 -17.20
C GLY A 20 -1.89 23.58 -17.54
N PHE A 21 -2.85 23.83 -16.65
CA PHE A 21 -4.29 23.74 -16.91
C PHE A 21 -5.04 24.94 -16.29
N ASP A 22 -6.32 25.10 -16.63
CA ASP A 22 -7.17 26.18 -16.10
C ASP A 22 -7.81 25.73 -14.78
N GLN A 23 -7.36 26.32 -13.66
CA GLN A 23 -7.86 26.03 -12.31
C GLN A 23 -8.98 26.98 -11.94
N VAL A 24 -10.12 26.46 -11.48
CA VAL A 24 -11.20 27.31 -10.95
C VAL A 24 -10.76 28.00 -9.66
N GLU A 25 -10.97 29.31 -9.56
CA GLU A 25 -10.72 30.05 -8.33
C GLU A 25 -11.95 30.01 -7.42
N LEU A 26 -11.85 29.26 -6.32
CA LEU A 26 -12.85 29.21 -5.26
C LEU A 26 -12.54 30.29 -4.21
N LYS A 27 -12.86 31.56 -4.50
CA LYS A 27 -12.57 32.69 -3.59
C LYS A 27 -13.82 33.36 -3.01
N ARG A 28 -15.01 32.97 -3.45
CA ARG A 28 -16.29 33.49 -2.98
C ARG A 28 -17.21 32.35 -2.60
N ALA A 29 -18.13 32.62 -1.66
CA ALA A 29 -19.20 31.70 -1.31
C ALA A 29 -20.01 31.25 -2.54
N SER A 30 -20.30 32.18 -3.46
CA SER A 30 -21.03 31.89 -4.69
C SER A 30 -20.27 30.98 -5.66
N ASP A 31 -18.94 30.92 -5.58
CA ASP A 31 -18.14 29.97 -6.36
C ASP A 31 -18.30 28.55 -5.81
N LEU A 32 -18.44 28.40 -4.49
CA LEU A 32 -18.67 27.10 -3.83
C LEU A 32 -20.08 26.58 -4.15
N LEU A 33 -21.11 27.39 -3.92
CA LEU A 33 -22.50 26.96 -4.11
C LEU A 33 -22.84 26.67 -5.58
N ALA A 34 -22.14 27.30 -6.52
CA ALA A 34 -22.31 27.07 -7.96
C ALA A 34 -21.50 25.88 -8.49
N LEU A 35 -20.75 25.14 -7.65
CA LEU A 35 -20.01 23.95 -8.09
C LEU A 35 -20.84 22.92 -8.88
N PRO A 36 -22.14 22.68 -8.60
CA PRO A 36 -22.96 21.79 -9.44
C PRO A 36 -23.10 22.24 -10.91
N GLU A 37 -22.90 23.53 -11.19
CA GLU A 37 -22.96 24.12 -12.55
C GLU A 37 -21.62 24.04 -13.29
N LEU A 38 -20.52 23.79 -12.58
CA LEU A 38 -19.19 23.69 -13.17
C LEU A 38 -19.02 22.31 -13.83
N ASP A 39 -18.62 22.29 -15.11
CA ASP A 39 -18.32 21.03 -15.81
C ASP A 39 -17.24 20.26 -15.02
N GLN A 40 -17.55 19.03 -14.64
CA GLN A 40 -16.66 18.15 -13.85
C GLN A 40 -15.32 17.89 -14.57
N LYS A 41 -15.27 18.01 -15.90
CA LYS A 41 -14.03 17.90 -16.67
C LYS A 41 -13.01 19.02 -16.35
N LEU A 42 -13.47 20.11 -15.73
CA LEU A 42 -12.63 21.22 -15.26
C LEU A 42 -12.15 21.03 -13.82
N TRP A 43 -12.55 19.95 -13.15
CA TRP A 43 -12.08 19.63 -11.79
C TRP A 43 -10.72 18.96 -11.86
N ALA A 44 -9.88 19.25 -10.87
CA ALA A 44 -8.53 18.70 -10.77
C ALA A 44 -8.55 17.20 -10.46
N ALA A 45 -9.41 16.77 -9.54
CA ALA A 45 -9.70 15.36 -9.25
C ALA A 45 -11.21 15.08 -9.27
N LEU A 46 -11.56 13.82 -9.53
CA LEU A 46 -12.93 13.30 -9.51
C LEU A 46 -13.16 12.33 -8.33
N SER A 47 -12.09 11.83 -7.73
CA SER A 47 -12.12 11.11 -6.46
C SER A 47 -10.80 11.24 -5.70
N CYS A 48 -10.87 11.11 -4.37
CA CYS A 48 -9.71 11.02 -3.48
C CYS A 48 -9.94 9.94 -2.41
N PRO A 49 -8.90 9.29 -1.90
CA PRO A 49 -9.02 8.32 -0.81
C PRO A 49 -9.39 9.01 0.52
N THR A 50 -9.95 8.26 1.46
CA THR A 50 -10.19 8.72 2.85
C THR A 50 -9.00 8.50 3.78
N HIS A 51 -7.94 7.85 3.31
CA HIS A 51 -6.73 7.54 4.08
C HIS A 51 -5.47 8.06 3.38
N GLY A 52 -4.36 8.11 4.12
CA GLY A 52 -3.07 8.56 3.59
C GLY A 52 -2.96 10.06 3.33
N LEU A 53 -3.97 10.84 3.72
CA LEU A 53 -4.02 12.29 3.59
C LEU A 53 -3.71 12.98 4.92
N TYR A 54 -3.14 14.18 4.85
CA TYR A 54 -2.92 15.10 5.97
C TYR A 54 -4.09 16.05 6.10
N PHE A 55 -5.21 15.44 6.48
CA PHE A 55 -6.50 16.05 6.66
C PHE A 55 -7.19 15.39 7.84
N ASP A 56 -8.24 16.02 8.36
CA ASP A 56 -9.00 15.47 9.46
C ASP A 56 -9.74 14.18 9.04
N GLU A 57 -9.43 13.06 9.71
CA GLU A 57 -9.95 11.73 9.34
C GLU A 57 -11.47 11.67 9.54
N ARG A 58 -12.00 12.30 10.58
CA ARG A 58 -13.43 12.33 10.87
C ARG A 58 -14.20 13.05 9.76
N THR A 59 -13.67 14.15 9.26
CA THR A 59 -14.25 14.88 8.12
C THR A 59 -14.29 14.03 6.86
N LEU A 60 -13.23 13.26 6.59
CA LEU A 60 -13.20 12.36 5.43
C LEU A 60 -14.25 11.25 5.56
N GLN A 61 -14.39 10.65 6.74
CA GLN A 61 -15.44 9.66 7.02
C GLN A 61 -16.85 10.25 6.89
N LEU A 62 -17.07 11.49 7.36
CA LEU A 62 -18.34 12.18 7.24
C LEU A 62 -18.71 12.54 5.79
N LEU A 63 -17.72 12.60 4.89
CA LEU A 63 -17.93 12.83 3.45
C LEU A 63 -18.16 11.54 2.67
N ASP A 64 -17.52 10.44 3.10
CA ASP A 64 -17.67 9.09 2.55
C ASP A 64 -19.00 8.47 3.02
N SER A 65 -20.05 8.81 2.28
CA SER A 65 -21.43 8.48 2.64
C SER A 65 -21.80 7.03 2.37
N ASP A 66 -21.08 6.33 1.48
CA ASP A 66 -21.29 4.93 1.17
C ASP A 66 -20.26 3.98 1.81
N GLY A 67 -19.22 4.52 2.44
CA GLY A 67 -18.20 3.76 3.17
C GLY A 67 -17.27 3.00 2.23
N ASP A 68 -17.14 3.39 0.96
CA ASP A 68 -16.26 2.74 -0.01
C ASP A 68 -14.76 3.11 0.15
N GLY A 69 -14.46 4.01 1.09
CA GLY A 69 -13.13 4.52 1.38
C GLY A 69 -12.65 5.60 0.42
N ARG A 70 -13.56 6.18 -0.39
CA ARG A 70 -13.24 7.19 -1.40
C ARG A 70 -14.32 8.27 -1.48
N ILE A 71 -13.86 9.52 -1.44
CA ILE A 71 -14.74 10.66 -1.64
C ILE A 71 -14.84 10.97 -3.13
N ARG A 72 -16.07 11.01 -3.65
CA ARG A 72 -16.38 11.27 -5.07
C ARG A 72 -17.13 12.59 -5.26
N VAL A 73 -17.19 13.05 -6.50
CA VAL A 73 -17.89 14.31 -6.87
C VAL A 73 -19.32 14.41 -6.30
N PRO A 74 -20.20 13.39 -6.35
CA PRO A 74 -21.57 13.50 -5.83
C PRO A 74 -21.62 13.86 -4.34
N GLU A 75 -20.70 13.32 -3.55
CA GLU A 75 -20.61 13.51 -2.10
C GLU A 75 -20.10 14.90 -1.76
N VAL A 76 -19.06 15.36 -2.47
CA VAL A 76 -18.57 16.74 -2.37
C VAL A 76 -19.70 17.73 -2.70
N LEU A 77 -20.45 17.48 -3.77
CA LEU A 77 -21.59 18.32 -4.15
C LEU A 77 -22.74 18.24 -3.13
N ALA A 78 -22.97 17.08 -2.51
CA ALA A 78 -23.97 16.92 -1.46
C ALA A 78 -23.59 17.71 -0.21
N ALA A 79 -22.33 17.64 0.22
CA ALA A 79 -21.81 18.42 1.34
C ALA A 79 -21.94 19.93 1.10
N VAL A 80 -21.53 20.42 -0.08
CA VAL A 80 -21.65 21.84 -0.44
C VAL A 80 -23.10 22.31 -0.45
N ARG A 81 -24.02 21.51 -1.02
CA ARG A 81 -25.46 21.84 -1.01
C ARG A 81 -26.03 21.86 0.39
N TRP A 82 -25.69 20.88 1.21
CA TRP A 82 -26.18 20.77 2.58
C TRP A 82 -25.70 21.94 3.44
N VAL A 83 -24.41 22.27 3.39
CA VAL A 83 -23.84 23.43 4.09
C VAL A 83 -24.48 24.74 3.60
N GLY A 84 -24.72 24.88 2.30
CA GLY A 84 -25.43 26.03 1.74
C GLY A 84 -26.89 26.19 2.21
N LYS A 85 -27.51 25.10 2.69
CA LYS A 85 -28.85 25.09 3.27
C LYS A 85 -28.82 25.44 4.77
N VAL A 86 -27.89 24.86 5.53
CA VAL A 86 -27.86 24.97 6.99
C VAL A 86 -27.01 26.13 7.55
N LEU A 87 -26.21 26.82 6.74
CA LEU A 87 -25.52 28.06 7.12
C LEU A 87 -26.24 29.30 6.58
N LYS A 88 -26.32 30.36 7.38
CA LYS A 88 -26.83 31.69 6.95
C LYS A 88 -25.93 32.33 5.91
N ASN A 89 -24.61 32.23 6.12
CA ASN A 89 -23.62 32.83 5.25
C ASN A 89 -22.52 31.83 4.88
N PRO A 90 -22.62 31.17 3.71
CA PRO A 90 -21.61 30.22 3.27
C PRO A 90 -20.22 30.83 3.03
N ALA A 91 -20.08 32.17 3.08
CA ALA A 91 -18.75 32.82 3.06
C ALA A 91 -17.92 32.52 4.32
N ASP A 92 -18.55 32.10 5.41
CA ASP A 92 -17.85 31.79 6.66
C ASP A 92 -16.91 30.58 6.50
N LEU A 93 -17.20 29.67 5.56
CA LEU A 93 -16.33 28.53 5.20
C LEU A 93 -14.92 28.94 4.79
N LEU A 94 -14.77 30.13 4.20
CA LEU A 94 -13.47 30.62 3.75
C LEU A 94 -12.54 30.94 4.92
N GLN A 95 -13.11 31.19 6.12
CA GLN A 95 -12.36 31.50 7.32
C GLN A 95 -11.74 30.26 7.98
N GLN A 96 -12.25 29.05 7.70
CA GLN A 96 -11.76 27.78 8.25
C GLN A 96 -11.60 27.79 9.78
N LYS A 97 -12.55 28.40 10.49
CA LYS A 97 -12.51 28.50 11.94
C LYS A 97 -12.86 27.15 12.56
N ALA A 98 -12.12 26.78 13.60
CA ALA A 98 -12.33 25.55 14.36
C ALA A 98 -13.60 25.58 15.23
N SER A 99 -14.12 26.78 15.54
CA SER A 99 -15.40 26.96 16.22
C SER A 99 -16.51 27.31 15.23
N LEU A 100 -17.73 26.85 15.52
CA LEU A 100 -18.96 27.19 14.80
C LEU A 100 -19.77 28.19 15.63
N PRO A 101 -19.90 29.46 15.19
CA PRO A 101 -20.78 30.42 15.85
C PRO A 101 -22.25 30.00 15.71
N LEU A 102 -23.01 30.01 16.80
CA LEU A 102 -24.44 29.69 16.77
C LEU A 102 -25.23 30.63 15.85
N ALA A 103 -24.78 31.89 15.75
CA ALA A 103 -25.36 32.88 14.87
C ALA A 103 -25.18 32.56 13.37
N ALA A 104 -24.23 31.69 13.00
CA ALA A 104 -23.97 31.30 11.62
C ALA A 104 -24.94 30.21 11.12
N ILE A 105 -25.60 29.47 12.02
CA ILE A 105 -26.57 28.42 11.69
C ILE A 105 -27.88 29.05 11.18
N ASN A 106 -28.41 28.54 10.07
CA ASN A 106 -29.63 29.02 9.43
C ASN A 106 -30.88 28.66 10.22
N ASP A 107 -31.51 29.67 10.82
CA ASP A 107 -32.78 29.55 11.57
C ASP A 107 -34.03 29.70 10.69
N HIS A 108 -33.88 29.87 9.37
CA HIS A 108 -35.01 29.93 8.43
C HIS A 108 -35.34 28.57 7.82
N ASP A 109 -34.35 27.67 7.75
CA ASP A 109 -34.53 26.29 7.30
C ASP A 109 -34.87 25.36 8.48
N GLU A 110 -35.76 24.38 8.26
CA GLU A 110 -36.20 23.47 9.34
C GLU A 110 -35.05 22.63 9.92
N GLU A 111 -34.14 22.14 9.07
CA GLU A 111 -32.99 21.35 9.52
C GLU A 111 -31.98 22.25 10.25
N GLY A 112 -31.75 23.47 9.76
CA GLY A 112 -30.91 24.44 10.45
C GLY A 112 -31.47 24.88 11.81
N LYS A 113 -32.79 25.02 11.96
CA LYS A 113 -33.44 25.26 13.27
C LYS A 113 -33.19 24.12 14.25
N GLN A 114 -33.30 22.87 13.80
CA GLN A 114 -33.03 21.69 14.62
C GLN A 114 -31.57 21.66 15.08
N LEU A 115 -30.61 21.92 14.18
CA LEU A 115 -29.19 22.00 14.52
C LEU A 115 -28.89 23.12 15.52
N LEU A 116 -29.52 24.29 15.35
CA LEU A 116 -29.36 25.41 16.29
C LEU A 116 -29.95 25.12 17.67
N ALA A 117 -31.10 24.45 17.73
CA ALA A 117 -31.71 24.03 18.99
C ALA A 117 -30.82 23.00 19.71
N CYS A 118 -30.36 21.98 18.98
CA CYS A 118 -29.43 20.97 19.47
C CYS A 118 -28.13 21.60 20.00
N ALA A 119 -27.52 22.53 19.26
CA ALA A 119 -26.29 23.19 19.71
C ALA A 119 -26.46 23.95 21.04
N LYS A 120 -27.60 24.61 21.24
CA LYS A 120 -27.92 25.28 22.51
C LYS A 120 -28.14 24.30 23.65
N GLU A 121 -28.76 23.17 23.37
CA GLU A 121 -29.01 22.11 24.34
C GLU A 121 -27.73 21.42 24.79
N VAL A 122 -26.85 21.06 23.84
CA VAL A 122 -25.51 20.53 24.13
C VAL A 122 -24.72 21.49 25.02
N LEU A 123 -24.66 22.78 24.66
CA LEU A 123 -23.95 23.79 25.46
C LEU A 123 -24.56 23.97 26.86
N LYS A 124 -25.88 23.83 27.00
CA LYS A 124 -26.55 23.86 28.30
C LYS A 124 -26.18 22.64 29.15
N ASN A 125 -26.18 21.44 28.58
CA ASN A 125 -25.81 20.19 29.26
C ASN A 125 -24.33 20.19 29.69
N LEU A 126 -23.45 20.84 28.91
CA LEU A 126 -22.04 21.05 29.26
C LEU A 126 -21.81 22.19 30.28
N GLY A 127 -22.87 22.82 30.79
CA GLY A 127 -22.79 23.91 31.77
C GLY A 127 -22.34 25.26 31.19
N LYS A 128 -22.40 25.44 29.86
CA LYS A 128 -22.01 26.66 29.13
C LYS A 128 -23.20 27.35 28.41
N PRO A 129 -24.35 27.63 29.06
CA PRO A 129 -25.56 28.11 28.38
C PRO A 129 -25.43 29.51 27.75
N GLN A 130 -24.39 30.28 28.09
CA GLN A 130 -24.13 31.62 27.56
C GLN A 130 -23.08 31.63 26.43
N ALA A 131 -22.55 30.46 26.04
CA ALA A 131 -21.59 30.37 24.94
C ALA A 131 -22.27 30.71 23.61
N SER A 132 -21.57 31.49 22.77
CA SER A 132 -22.04 31.93 21.46
C SER A 132 -21.51 31.08 20.30
N GLU A 133 -20.63 30.12 20.59
CA GLU A 133 -20.00 29.22 19.64
C GLU A 133 -19.88 27.82 20.25
N ILE A 134 -19.80 26.81 19.38
CA ILE A 134 -19.56 25.42 19.75
C ILE A 134 -18.26 24.94 19.09
N THR A 135 -17.48 24.11 19.79
CA THR A 135 -16.22 23.55 19.30
C THR A 135 -16.28 22.03 19.19
N ASP A 136 -15.24 21.44 18.62
CA ASP A 136 -15.14 19.99 18.45
C ASP A 136 -14.93 19.29 19.80
N GLU A 137 -14.21 19.94 20.71
CA GLU A 137 -14.04 19.50 22.09
C GLU A 137 -15.37 19.42 22.85
N ASP A 138 -16.31 20.33 22.56
CA ASP A 138 -17.65 20.29 23.16
C ASP A 138 -18.46 19.08 22.65
N LEU A 139 -18.18 18.57 21.45
CA LEU A 139 -18.87 17.42 20.85
C LEU A 139 -18.14 16.09 21.05
N ALA A 140 -16.85 16.12 21.39
CA ALA A 140 -16.04 14.92 21.60
C ALA A 140 -16.47 14.11 22.83
N ASP A 141 -17.07 14.76 23.83
CA ASP A 141 -17.52 14.11 25.05
C ASP A 141 -18.98 13.63 24.91
N MET A 142 -19.21 12.75 23.93
CA MET A 142 -20.52 12.09 23.71
C MET A 142 -20.99 11.40 24.99
N ALA A 143 -20.06 10.83 25.75
CA ALA A 143 -20.34 10.22 27.04
C ALA A 143 -20.92 11.23 28.02
N LYS A 144 -20.48 12.50 28.09
CA LYS A 144 -21.12 13.56 28.90
C LYS A 144 -22.40 14.12 28.30
N ILE A 145 -22.48 14.23 26.97
CA ILE A 145 -23.69 14.69 26.27
C ILE A 145 -24.85 13.74 26.59
N PHE A 146 -24.58 12.44 26.66
CA PHE A 146 -25.52 11.37 27.00
C PHE A 146 -25.29 10.77 28.40
N ALA A 147 -24.45 11.34 29.27
CA ALA A 147 -24.04 10.72 30.55
C ALA A 147 -25.22 10.50 31.50
N GLU A 148 -26.19 11.40 31.41
CA GLU A 148 -27.40 11.36 32.22
C GLU A 148 -28.52 10.55 31.56
N THR A 149 -28.33 10.08 30.32
CA THR A 149 -29.34 9.37 29.53
C THR A 149 -28.96 7.90 29.31
N ARG A 150 -29.85 7.00 29.72
CA ARG A 150 -29.72 5.54 29.52
C ARG A 150 -29.70 5.11 28.05
N PHE A 151 -30.18 5.97 27.16
CA PHE A 151 -30.46 5.73 25.75
C PHE A 151 -29.83 6.84 24.91
N ASN A 152 -29.38 6.53 23.71
CA ASN A 152 -28.72 7.48 22.79
C ASN A 152 -29.27 7.43 21.36
N GLY A 153 -30.31 6.64 21.10
CA GLY A 153 -31.11 6.74 19.88
C GLY A 153 -30.54 6.08 18.64
N ASP A 154 -29.61 5.14 18.76
CA ASP A 154 -29.11 4.35 17.61
C ASP A 154 -29.82 2.99 17.44
N GLY A 155 -30.64 2.58 18.39
CA GLY A 155 -31.34 1.30 18.43
C GLY A 155 -30.48 0.12 18.88
N ILE A 156 -29.28 0.37 19.40
CA ILE A 156 -28.35 -0.64 19.94
C ILE A 156 -28.39 -0.55 21.47
N VAL A 157 -28.83 -1.64 22.10
CA VAL A 157 -28.97 -1.68 23.56
C VAL A 157 -27.81 -2.49 24.16
N PRO A 158 -26.90 -1.86 24.93
CA PRO A 158 -25.83 -2.57 25.65
C PRO A 158 -26.38 -3.28 26.89
N ALA A 159 -25.62 -4.24 27.42
CA ALA A 159 -26.06 -5.02 28.58
C ALA A 159 -26.41 -4.14 29.78
N LYS A 160 -25.65 -3.07 30.04
CA LYS A 160 -25.89 -2.12 31.14
C LYS A 160 -27.24 -1.40 31.06
N ALA A 161 -27.85 -1.34 29.88
CA ALA A 161 -29.12 -0.67 29.67
C ALA A 161 -30.31 -1.55 30.10
N ALA A 162 -30.11 -2.82 30.46
CA ALA A 162 -31.14 -3.63 31.12
C ALA A 162 -31.09 -3.46 32.65
N ASP A 163 -32.27 -3.24 33.28
CA ASP A 163 -32.39 -3.03 34.73
C ASP A 163 -32.29 -4.33 35.55
N ASP A 164 -32.54 -5.47 34.92
CA ASP A 164 -32.60 -6.78 35.54
C ASP A 164 -31.48 -7.72 35.09
N GLU A 165 -30.95 -8.52 36.01
CA GLU A 165 -29.86 -9.48 35.74
C GLU A 165 -30.19 -10.46 34.61
N THR A 166 -31.48 -10.82 34.45
CA THR A 166 -31.94 -11.70 33.36
C THR A 166 -31.83 -11.02 32.00
N GLY A 167 -32.20 -9.74 31.89
CA GLY A 167 -32.00 -8.93 30.69
C GLY A 167 -30.53 -8.73 30.35
N GLN A 168 -29.67 -8.46 31.34
CA GLN A 168 -28.23 -8.30 31.13
C GLN A 168 -27.58 -9.59 30.60
N ALA A 169 -27.89 -10.72 31.25
CA ALA A 169 -27.40 -12.04 30.82
C ALA A 169 -27.90 -12.41 29.41
N ALA A 170 -29.17 -12.12 29.12
CA ALA A 170 -29.73 -12.35 27.78
C ALA A 170 -29.02 -11.51 26.71
N ILE A 171 -28.73 -10.24 26.95
CA ILE A 171 -27.97 -9.39 26.01
C ILE A 171 -26.57 -9.98 25.78
N SER A 172 -25.87 -10.39 26.85
CA SER A 172 -24.55 -11.03 26.73
C SER A 172 -24.59 -12.34 25.92
N ASP A 173 -25.58 -13.19 26.16
CA ASP A 173 -25.75 -14.45 25.43
C ASP A 173 -26.12 -14.21 23.95
N ILE A 174 -26.94 -13.20 23.66
CA ILE A 174 -27.27 -12.80 22.29
C ILE A 174 -26.02 -12.32 21.55
N MET A 175 -25.19 -11.47 22.18
CA MET A 175 -23.93 -11.01 21.60
C MET A 175 -22.98 -12.17 21.30
N ALA A 176 -22.88 -13.15 22.22
CA ALA A 176 -22.07 -14.34 22.01
C ALA A 176 -22.58 -15.23 20.85
N CYS A 177 -23.90 -15.24 20.62
CA CYS A 177 -24.52 -16.09 19.59
C CYS A 177 -24.61 -15.43 18.20
N GLN A 178 -24.91 -14.14 18.13
CA GLN A 178 -25.20 -13.41 16.87
C GLN A 178 -24.15 -12.35 16.52
N GLY A 179 -23.17 -12.13 17.40
CA GLY A 179 -22.20 -11.05 17.30
C GLY A 179 -22.67 -9.76 17.98
N GLU A 180 -21.72 -8.88 18.28
CA GLU A 180 -21.95 -7.58 18.89
C GLU A 180 -22.00 -6.46 17.85
N LEU A 181 -22.79 -5.43 18.12
CA LEU A 181 -22.69 -4.14 17.43
C LEU A 181 -22.17 -3.09 18.40
N ILE A 182 -21.42 -2.13 17.88
CA ILE A 182 -20.92 -1.02 18.66
C ILE A 182 -21.97 0.09 18.66
N ASP A 183 -22.47 0.38 19.85
CA ASP A 183 -23.33 1.51 20.19
C ASP A 183 -22.61 2.86 19.93
N ARG A 184 -23.36 3.95 19.74
CA ARG A 184 -22.87 5.32 19.53
C ARG A 184 -21.90 5.80 20.62
N CYS A 185 -22.04 5.26 21.84
CA CYS A 185 -21.13 5.51 22.97
C CYS A 185 -19.88 4.61 22.99
N GLY A 186 -19.72 3.71 22.01
CA GLY A 186 -18.59 2.80 21.88
C GLY A 186 -18.76 1.46 22.63
N GLU A 187 -19.96 1.15 23.12
CA GLU A 187 -20.21 -0.08 23.89
C GLU A 187 -20.82 -1.19 23.05
N PRO A 188 -20.48 -2.46 23.31
CA PRO A 188 -21.10 -3.58 22.60
C PRO A 188 -22.55 -3.79 23.04
N GLY A 189 -23.44 -3.98 22.08
CA GLY A 189 -24.87 -4.20 22.30
C GLY A 189 -25.54 -4.96 21.16
N ILE A 190 -26.87 -4.97 21.20
CA ILE A 190 -27.73 -5.71 20.25
C ILE A 190 -28.81 -4.80 19.65
N ASP A 191 -29.21 -5.09 18.41
CA ASP A 191 -30.30 -4.42 17.70
C ASP A 191 -31.57 -5.30 17.66
N ALA A 192 -32.65 -4.74 17.10
CA ALA A 192 -33.93 -5.45 16.97
C ALA A 192 -33.83 -6.70 16.07
N GLU A 193 -32.95 -6.68 15.07
CA GLU A 193 -32.75 -7.79 14.13
C GLU A 193 -32.12 -8.99 14.84
N LYS A 194 -31.00 -8.80 15.54
CA LYS A 194 -30.34 -9.85 16.32
C LYS A 194 -31.22 -10.38 17.43
N LEU A 195 -31.97 -9.50 18.10
CA LEU A 195 -32.95 -9.91 19.10
C LEU A 195 -33.99 -10.86 18.50
N THR A 196 -34.59 -10.48 17.37
CA THR A 196 -35.62 -11.28 16.70
C THR A 196 -35.06 -12.62 16.24
N GLN A 197 -33.88 -12.61 15.61
CA GLN A 197 -33.24 -13.83 15.11
C GLN A 197 -32.87 -14.78 16.25
N PHE A 198 -32.29 -14.27 17.34
CA PHE A 198 -31.96 -15.08 18.51
C PHE A 198 -33.19 -15.74 19.12
N PHE A 199 -34.29 -15.00 19.31
CA PHE A 199 -35.49 -15.58 19.91
C PHE A 199 -36.18 -16.60 18.99
N ALA A 200 -36.10 -16.43 17.67
CA ALA A 200 -36.54 -17.46 16.72
C ALA A 200 -35.69 -18.75 16.83
N ASP A 201 -34.37 -18.60 16.91
CA ASP A 201 -33.42 -19.71 17.05
C ASP A 201 -33.56 -20.42 18.42
N ALA A 202 -33.75 -19.65 19.48
CA ALA A 202 -34.00 -20.12 20.84
C ALA A 202 -35.31 -20.90 20.93
N GLN A 203 -36.37 -20.41 20.28
CA GLN A 203 -37.67 -21.09 20.22
C GLN A 203 -37.55 -22.42 19.48
N ALA A 204 -36.92 -22.45 18.31
CA ALA A 204 -36.69 -23.69 17.56
C ALA A 204 -35.86 -24.70 18.36
N TYR A 205 -34.83 -24.24 19.07
CA TYR A 205 -34.00 -25.08 19.93
C TYR A 205 -34.80 -25.64 21.13
N TYR A 206 -35.63 -24.81 21.77
CA TYR A 206 -36.46 -25.24 22.88
C TYR A 206 -37.60 -26.19 22.45
N ASP A 207 -38.21 -25.95 21.29
CA ASP A 207 -39.23 -26.84 20.73
C ASP A 207 -38.66 -28.21 20.40
N TRP A 208 -37.49 -28.29 19.74
CA TRP A 208 -36.77 -29.55 19.54
C TRP A 208 -36.48 -30.27 20.88
N TRP A 209 -36.09 -29.51 21.92
CA TRP A 209 -35.85 -30.09 23.22
C TRP A 209 -37.12 -30.64 23.89
N ARG A 210 -38.26 -29.97 23.70
CA ARG A 210 -39.56 -30.37 24.26
C ARG A 210 -40.18 -31.56 23.52
N GLU A 211 -40.02 -31.62 22.20
CA GLU A 211 -40.54 -32.67 21.32
C GLU A 211 -39.76 -34.00 21.41
N CYS A 212 -38.85 -34.12 22.38
CA CYS A 212 -38.12 -35.35 22.64
C CYS A 212 -39.08 -36.53 22.90
N ASP A 213 -39.04 -37.53 22.02
CA ASP A 213 -39.82 -38.75 22.12
C ASP A 213 -39.65 -39.42 23.49
N ARG A 214 -40.69 -40.10 23.97
CA ARG A 214 -40.74 -40.67 25.33
C ARG A 214 -39.55 -41.58 25.64
N GLU A 215 -39.12 -42.36 24.66
CA GLU A 215 -38.01 -43.32 24.73
C GLU A 215 -36.65 -42.58 24.75
N ALA A 216 -36.47 -41.57 23.90
CA ALA A 216 -35.30 -40.69 23.90
C ALA A 216 -35.19 -39.88 25.21
N ALA A 217 -36.33 -39.46 25.77
CA ALA A 217 -36.41 -38.73 27.03
C ALA A 217 -35.96 -39.59 28.23
N GLN A 218 -36.13 -40.91 28.18
CA GLN A 218 -35.60 -41.81 29.22
C GLN A 218 -34.09 -41.90 29.17
N VAL A 219 -33.49 -41.97 27.98
CA VAL A 219 -32.01 -41.93 27.82
C VAL A 219 -31.49 -40.60 28.32
N ARG A 220 -32.07 -39.48 27.87
CA ARG A 220 -31.68 -38.12 28.27
C ARG A 220 -31.87 -37.85 29.77
N GLY A 221 -32.93 -38.38 30.38
CA GLY A 221 -33.32 -38.06 31.75
C GLY A 221 -32.71 -38.96 32.82
N ASN A 222 -32.46 -40.22 32.50
CA ASN A 222 -31.95 -41.20 33.46
C ASN A 222 -30.42 -41.37 33.38
N ILE A 223 -29.80 -41.05 32.25
CA ILE A 223 -28.35 -41.13 32.06
C ILE A 223 -27.74 -39.73 32.20
N ALA A 224 -26.74 -39.60 33.08
CA ALA A 224 -26.08 -38.32 33.33
C ALA A 224 -25.27 -37.81 32.12
N ASP A 225 -24.61 -38.72 31.39
CA ASP A 225 -23.87 -38.45 30.16
C ASP A 225 -24.28 -39.44 29.04
N PRO A 226 -25.35 -39.12 28.28
CA PRO A 226 -25.84 -39.98 27.21
C PRO A 226 -24.83 -40.23 26.07
N GLU A 227 -23.90 -39.31 25.82
CA GLU A 227 -22.91 -39.47 24.75
C GLU A 227 -21.83 -40.46 25.14
N SER A 228 -21.29 -40.34 26.36
CA SER A 228 -20.35 -41.33 26.90
C SER A 228 -21.01 -42.71 27.03
N ALA A 229 -22.26 -42.76 27.48
CA ALA A 229 -23.03 -44.00 27.56
C ALA A 229 -23.26 -44.64 26.18
N ALA A 230 -23.51 -43.84 25.14
CA ALA A 230 -23.63 -44.31 23.76
C ALA A 230 -22.31 -44.90 23.23
N ALA A 231 -21.16 -44.33 23.60
CA ALA A 231 -19.85 -44.87 23.24
C ALA A 231 -19.56 -46.20 23.95
N SER A 232 -19.88 -46.30 25.24
CA SER A 232 -19.80 -47.55 26.01
C SER A 232 -20.67 -48.66 25.40
N LEU A 233 -21.88 -48.31 24.94
CA LEU A 233 -22.76 -49.21 24.21
C LEU A 233 -22.13 -49.71 22.92
N ASP A 234 -21.67 -48.82 22.05
CA ASP A 234 -21.10 -49.18 20.75
C ASP A 234 -19.86 -50.08 20.87
N LYS A 235 -19.01 -49.84 21.88
CA LYS A 235 -17.77 -50.60 22.12
C LYS A 235 -17.99 -52.11 22.26
N ILE A 236 -19.07 -52.53 22.94
CA ILE A 236 -19.33 -53.95 23.23
C ILE A 236 -20.55 -54.51 22.47
N LYS A 237 -21.34 -53.64 21.82
CA LYS A 237 -22.56 -54.01 21.10
C LYS A 237 -22.39 -55.23 20.19
N ALA A 238 -21.36 -55.22 19.33
CA ALA A 238 -21.12 -56.31 18.38
C ALA A 238 -20.89 -57.66 19.09
N LYS A 239 -20.26 -57.64 20.26
CA LYS A 239 -19.95 -58.85 21.02
C LYS A 239 -21.17 -59.40 21.76
N ILE A 240 -22.05 -58.53 22.25
CA ILE A 240 -23.35 -58.91 22.83
C ILE A 240 -24.30 -59.44 21.75
N ASP A 241 -24.34 -58.80 20.57
CA ASP A 241 -25.10 -59.28 19.41
C ASP A 241 -24.63 -60.67 18.94
N ASP A 242 -23.31 -60.90 18.85
CA ASP A 242 -22.70 -62.21 18.56
C ASP A 242 -23.11 -63.25 19.60
N TYR A 243 -23.02 -62.93 20.90
CA TYR A 243 -23.43 -63.83 21.98
C TYR A 243 -24.88 -64.31 21.84
N PHE A 244 -25.83 -63.38 21.71
CA PHE A 244 -27.24 -63.76 21.58
C PHE A 244 -27.53 -64.51 20.27
N THR A 245 -26.83 -64.17 19.18
CA THR A 245 -26.95 -64.88 17.91
C THR A 245 -26.50 -66.35 18.07
N ARG A 246 -25.38 -66.58 18.76
CA ARG A 246 -24.89 -67.93 19.06
C ARG A 246 -25.82 -68.72 19.99
N CYS A 247 -26.38 -68.10 21.03
CA CYS A 247 -27.34 -68.76 21.93
C CYS A 247 -28.62 -69.18 21.19
N ARG A 248 -29.11 -68.34 20.26
CA ARG A 248 -30.28 -68.67 19.42
C ARG A 248 -29.97 -69.76 18.40
N LEU A 249 -28.77 -69.76 17.82
CA LEU A 249 -28.33 -70.84 16.92
C LEU A 249 -28.19 -72.17 17.67
N ALA A 250 -27.71 -72.14 18.91
CA ALA A 250 -27.67 -73.30 19.81
C ALA A 250 -29.07 -73.82 20.19
N ALA A 251 -30.08 -72.94 20.29
CA ALA A 251 -31.48 -73.34 20.48
C ALA A 251 -32.11 -73.92 19.20
N PHE A 252 -31.65 -73.48 18.02
CA PHE A 252 -32.13 -74.00 16.74
C PHE A 252 -31.59 -75.41 16.44
N ASP A 253 -30.32 -75.68 16.73
CA ASP A 253 -29.69 -77.00 16.60
C ASP A 253 -28.73 -77.25 17.78
N GLU A 254 -29.02 -78.29 18.57
CA GLU A 254 -28.20 -78.66 19.73
C GLU A 254 -26.72 -78.93 19.36
N ARG A 255 -26.45 -79.39 18.13
CA ARG A 255 -25.08 -79.60 17.65
C ARG A 255 -24.28 -78.31 17.54
N ALA A 256 -24.96 -77.18 17.31
CA ALA A 256 -24.33 -75.87 17.23
C ALA A 256 -23.79 -75.42 18.59
N ALA A 257 -24.42 -75.78 19.72
CA ALA A 257 -23.97 -75.41 21.06
C ALA A 257 -22.53 -75.88 21.34
N THR A 258 -22.21 -77.11 20.95
CA THR A 258 -20.86 -77.69 21.11
C THR A 258 -19.84 -77.00 20.19
N ALA A 259 -20.22 -76.69 18.95
CA ALA A 259 -19.32 -76.09 17.97
C ALA A 259 -19.05 -74.59 18.20
N LEU A 260 -19.98 -73.86 18.83
CA LEU A 260 -19.90 -72.41 19.06
C LEU A 260 -19.16 -72.03 20.34
N ASN A 261 -18.91 -73.00 21.23
CA ASN A 261 -18.02 -72.86 22.38
C ASN A 261 -16.57 -73.26 21.99
N PRO A 262 -15.53 -72.72 22.65
CA PRO A 262 -14.15 -73.07 22.34
C PRO A 262 -13.88 -74.57 22.57
N SER A 263 -13.20 -75.20 21.62
CA SER A 263 -12.73 -76.59 21.75
C SER A 263 -11.51 -76.69 22.66
N ASP A 264 -11.22 -77.89 23.16
CA ASP A 264 -10.02 -78.16 23.97
C ASP A 264 -8.74 -77.73 23.26
N ALA A 265 -8.64 -78.01 21.95
CA ALA A 265 -7.51 -77.58 21.11
C ALA A 265 -7.33 -76.05 21.06
N ARG A 266 -8.42 -75.27 21.17
CA ARG A 266 -8.34 -73.80 21.21
C ARG A 266 -7.78 -73.31 22.55
N TYR A 267 -8.09 -73.99 23.66
CA TYR A 267 -7.50 -73.69 24.97
C TYR A 267 -6.05 -74.12 25.07
N GLU A 268 -5.69 -75.27 24.49
CA GLU A 268 -4.30 -75.73 24.40
C GLU A 268 -3.42 -74.72 23.64
N GLN A 269 -3.94 -74.13 22.56
CA GLN A 269 -3.26 -73.05 21.82
C GLN A 269 -3.07 -71.79 22.69
N LEU A 270 -4.07 -71.42 23.49
CA LEU A 270 -4.01 -70.26 24.38
C LEU A 270 -3.02 -70.47 25.53
N ALA A 271 -2.87 -71.70 26.03
CA ALA A 271 -1.92 -72.03 27.09
C ALA A 271 -0.44 -71.78 26.71
N GLY A 272 -0.14 -71.64 25.41
CA GLY A 272 1.18 -71.27 24.91
C GLY A 272 1.50 -69.77 24.96
N PHE A 273 0.54 -68.92 25.33
CA PHE A 273 0.71 -67.46 25.45
C PHE A 273 0.71 -67.01 26.92
N ASP A 274 1.29 -65.85 27.18
CA ASP A 274 1.05 -65.12 28.43
C ASP A 274 -0.36 -64.52 28.38
N LEU A 275 -1.26 -65.01 29.23
CA LEU A 275 -2.68 -64.69 29.16
C LEU A 275 -2.98 -63.37 29.88
N ALA A 276 -3.11 -62.31 29.10
CA ALA A 276 -3.61 -61.02 29.53
C ALA A 276 -5.04 -60.78 29.00
N PRO A 277 -5.91 -60.02 29.72
CA PRO A 277 -7.23 -59.64 29.23
C PRO A 277 -7.21 -58.95 27.85
N GLU A 278 -6.14 -58.19 27.56
CA GLU A 278 -5.99 -57.42 26.32
C GLU A 278 -5.57 -58.29 25.12
N LEU A 279 -5.26 -59.57 25.34
CA LEU A 279 -4.82 -60.48 24.28
C LEU A 279 -5.96 -60.73 23.29
N GLU A 280 -5.72 -60.43 22.00
CA GLU A 280 -6.75 -60.56 20.94
C GLU A 280 -7.34 -61.98 20.88
N ALA A 281 -6.52 -63.00 21.08
CA ALA A 281 -6.96 -64.40 21.08
C ALA A 281 -7.97 -64.71 22.20
N VAL A 282 -7.88 -64.02 23.34
CA VAL A 282 -8.85 -64.07 24.45
C VAL A 282 -10.11 -63.28 24.09
N ALA A 283 -9.97 -62.08 23.51
CA ALA A 283 -11.11 -61.27 23.05
C ALA A 283 -11.98 -61.97 21.99
N GLN A 284 -11.38 -62.87 21.18
CA GLN A 284 -12.10 -63.69 20.18
C GLN A 284 -13.01 -64.77 20.81
N LEU A 285 -12.77 -65.20 22.05
CA LEU A 285 -13.63 -66.15 22.75
C LEU A 285 -15.06 -65.58 22.93
N PRO A 286 -16.09 -66.43 23.06
CA PRO A 286 -17.46 -65.98 23.36
C PRO A 286 -17.52 -65.11 24.61
N LEU A 287 -18.48 -64.18 24.67
CA LEU A 287 -18.63 -63.25 25.80
C LEU A 287 -18.93 -63.97 27.13
N ALA A 288 -19.72 -65.04 27.05
CA ALA A 288 -20.00 -66.00 28.11
C ALA A 288 -20.26 -67.38 27.45
N THR A 289 -20.40 -68.43 28.24
CA THR A 289 -20.71 -69.77 27.73
C THR A 289 -22.01 -69.79 26.92
N ILE A 290 -21.95 -70.34 25.70
CA ILE A 290 -23.10 -70.44 24.80
C ILE A 290 -23.97 -71.63 25.20
N ALA A 291 -25.26 -71.41 25.38
CA ALA A 291 -26.27 -72.45 25.61
C ALA A 291 -27.61 -72.03 24.98
N PRO A 292 -28.54 -72.97 24.71
CA PRO A 292 -29.87 -72.67 24.18
C PRO A 292 -30.61 -71.62 25.03
N ASP A 293 -31.11 -70.57 24.38
CA ASP A 293 -31.94 -69.49 24.98
C ASP A 293 -31.41 -68.89 26.29
N ARG A 294 -30.07 -68.83 26.44
CA ARG A 294 -29.42 -68.32 27.65
C ARG A 294 -29.30 -66.80 27.67
N ASP A 295 -29.70 -66.19 28.78
CA ASP A 295 -29.46 -64.78 29.09
C ASP A 295 -27.97 -64.51 29.38
N LEU A 296 -27.50 -63.32 29.00
CA LEU A 296 -26.12 -62.90 29.22
C LEU A 296 -25.89 -62.62 30.72
N PRO A 297 -25.02 -63.36 31.43
CA PRO A 297 -24.67 -63.01 32.81
C PRO A 297 -23.93 -61.66 32.86
N LEU A 298 -24.21 -60.82 33.87
CA LEU A 298 -23.57 -59.51 34.07
C LEU A 298 -22.58 -59.49 35.25
N GLY A 299 -22.37 -60.63 35.89
CA GLY A 299 -21.51 -60.80 37.07
C GLY A 299 -20.32 -61.73 36.83
N GLY A 300 -20.55 -63.04 36.87
CA GLY A 300 -19.51 -64.06 36.76
C GLY A 300 -19.60 -64.91 35.48
N GLY A 301 -18.48 -65.55 35.11
CA GLY A 301 -18.40 -66.42 33.93
C GLY A 301 -18.28 -65.66 32.60
N LEU A 302 -17.71 -64.46 32.66
CA LEU A 302 -17.48 -63.57 31.52
C LEU A 302 -16.09 -63.74 30.95
N ASN A 303 -15.95 -63.44 29.65
CA ASN A 303 -14.68 -63.31 29.00
C ASN A 303 -13.87 -62.15 29.64
N PRO A 304 -12.67 -62.42 30.19
CA PRO A 304 -11.85 -61.39 30.85
C PRO A 304 -11.54 -60.18 29.95
N ALA A 305 -11.42 -60.38 28.62
CA ALA A 305 -11.15 -59.30 27.69
C ALA A 305 -12.26 -58.24 27.60
N TRP A 306 -13.47 -58.60 28.03
CA TRP A 306 -14.67 -57.76 27.90
C TRP A 306 -15.32 -57.44 29.25
N SER A 307 -14.78 -57.93 30.37
CA SER A 307 -15.39 -57.75 31.70
C SER A 307 -15.53 -56.27 32.08
N ASP A 308 -14.49 -55.48 31.82
CA ASP A 308 -14.47 -54.06 32.17
C ASP A 308 -15.43 -53.25 31.29
N ALA A 309 -15.46 -53.55 29.99
CA ALA A 309 -16.40 -52.92 29.06
C ALA A 309 -17.86 -53.26 29.41
N LEU A 310 -18.13 -54.49 29.85
CA LEU A 310 -19.47 -54.89 30.29
C LEU A 310 -19.84 -54.29 31.66
N ALA A 311 -18.88 -54.15 32.58
CA ALA A 311 -19.07 -53.46 33.85
C ALA A 311 -19.38 -51.97 33.62
N GLN A 312 -18.68 -51.33 32.69
CA GLN A 312 -18.93 -49.94 32.29
C GLN A 312 -20.31 -49.80 31.63
N LEU A 313 -20.66 -50.68 30.68
CA LEU A 313 -22.01 -50.70 30.10
C LEU A 313 -23.09 -50.88 31.18
N ARG A 314 -22.84 -51.74 32.17
CA ARG A 314 -23.76 -51.97 33.27
C ARG A 314 -23.96 -50.72 34.11
N ALA A 315 -22.89 -50.00 34.44
CA ALA A 315 -22.95 -48.78 35.24
C ALA A 315 -23.59 -47.61 34.47
N ASP A 316 -23.16 -47.38 33.24
CA ASP A 316 -23.49 -46.17 32.47
C ASP A 316 -24.83 -46.29 31.72
N VAL A 317 -25.24 -47.51 31.35
CA VAL A 317 -26.41 -47.76 30.48
C VAL A 317 -27.47 -48.63 31.14
N LEU A 318 -27.11 -49.84 31.58
CA LEU A 318 -28.12 -50.82 32.03
C LEU A 318 -28.75 -50.44 33.37
N THR A 319 -27.94 -50.03 34.35
CA THR A 319 -28.45 -49.67 35.69
C THR A 319 -29.37 -48.45 35.64
N PRO A 320 -29.04 -47.35 34.91
CA PRO A 320 -29.93 -46.21 34.79
C PRO A 320 -31.23 -46.47 34.02
N LEU A 321 -31.23 -47.37 33.02
CA LEU A 321 -32.39 -47.61 32.16
C LEU A 321 -33.28 -48.77 32.61
N LEU A 322 -32.69 -49.82 33.17
CA LEU A 322 -33.36 -51.09 33.51
C LEU A 322 -33.24 -51.47 34.99
N GLY A 323 -32.43 -50.74 35.77
CA GLY A 323 -32.13 -51.05 37.17
C GLY A 323 -31.04 -52.12 37.34
N THR A 324 -30.85 -52.57 38.58
CA THR A 324 -29.82 -53.57 38.90
C THR A 324 -30.23 -54.96 38.41
N LEU A 325 -29.52 -55.48 37.41
CA LEU A 325 -29.75 -56.81 36.82
C LEU A 325 -28.57 -57.76 37.11
N GLU A 326 -28.88 -59.06 37.27
CA GLU A 326 -27.89 -60.14 37.34
C GLU A 326 -27.58 -60.76 35.96
N SER A 327 -28.58 -60.78 35.08
CA SER A 327 -28.46 -61.20 33.68
C SER A 327 -29.27 -60.28 32.76
N LEU A 328 -28.83 -60.18 31.50
CA LEU A 328 -29.48 -59.41 30.44
C LEU A 328 -30.14 -60.38 29.46
N SER A 329 -31.46 -60.25 29.28
CA SER A 329 -32.19 -61.00 28.26
C SER A 329 -32.06 -60.35 26.87
N TYR A 330 -32.32 -61.14 25.82
CA TYR A 330 -32.31 -60.62 24.45
C TYR A 330 -33.36 -59.52 24.24
N ALA A 331 -34.54 -59.65 24.85
CA ALA A 331 -35.60 -58.64 24.76
C ALA A 331 -35.17 -57.31 25.38
N GLN A 332 -34.57 -57.34 26.58
CA GLN A 332 -34.02 -56.16 27.25
C GLN A 332 -32.87 -55.52 26.45
N TRP A 333 -32.01 -56.35 25.85
CA TRP A 333 -30.94 -55.84 24.99
C TRP A 333 -31.48 -55.12 23.75
N ARG A 334 -32.50 -55.67 23.09
CA ARG A 334 -33.16 -55.03 21.96
C ARG A 334 -33.88 -53.73 22.34
N ASP A 335 -34.49 -53.68 23.52
CA ASP A 335 -35.11 -52.48 24.07
C ASP A 335 -34.08 -51.37 24.30
N VAL A 336 -32.94 -51.66 24.94
CA VAL A 336 -31.84 -50.69 25.11
C VAL A 336 -31.34 -50.15 23.77
N LEU A 337 -31.13 -51.02 22.78
CA LEU A 337 -30.73 -50.60 21.43
C LEU A 337 -31.79 -49.71 20.77
N GLY A 338 -33.08 -50.00 20.97
CA GLY A 338 -34.19 -49.17 20.47
C GLY A 338 -34.17 -47.76 21.07
N ARG A 339 -34.09 -47.66 22.40
CA ARG A 339 -34.05 -46.37 23.10
C ARG A 339 -32.87 -45.49 22.68
N PHE A 340 -31.68 -46.08 22.47
CA PHE A 340 -30.53 -45.33 21.95
C PHE A 340 -30.66 -44.96 20.47
N ALA A 341 -31.36 -45.75 19.66
CA ALA A 341 -31.67 -45.39 18.28
C ALA A 341 -32.60 -44.18 18.23
N ASP A 342 -33.65 -44.16 19.05
CA ASP A 342 -34.58 -43.03 19.17
C ASP A 342 -33.87 -41.77 19.69
N TYR A 343 -33.00 -41.92 20.70
CA TYR A 343 -32.15 -40.84 21.20
C TYR A 343 -31.25 -40.24 20.10
N ARG A 344 -30.58 -41.08 19.30
CA ARG A 344 -29.73 -40.63 18.20
C ARG A 344 -30.53 -39.97 17.08
N ALA A 345 -31.71 -40.50 16.77
CA ALA A 345 -32.60 -39.93 15.75
C ALA A 345 -33.10 -38.53 16.18
N TRP A 346 -33.46 -38.37 17.45
CA TRP A 346 -33.79 -37.07 18.03
C TRP A 346 -32.59 -36.11 18.04
N LEU A 347 -31.39 -36.57 18.43
CA LEU A 347 -30.18 -35.75 18.44
C LEU A 347 -29.81 -35.24 17.04
N ALA A 348 -29.99 -36.07 16.00
CA ALA A 348 -29.75 -35.69 14.62
C ALA A 348 -30.69 -34.58 14.10
N GLN A 349 -31.82 -34.35 14.77
CA GLN A 349 -32.76 -33.27 14.45
C GLN A 349 -32.44 -31.96 15.18
N LYS A 350 -31.37 -31.91 15.98
CA LYS A 350 -30.97 -30.70 16.70
C LYS A 350 -30.76 -29.53 15.72
N PRO A 351 -31.43 -28.38 15.91
CA PRO A 351 -31.24 -27.21 15.06
C PRO A 351 -29.79 -26.75 15.04
N ALA A 352 -29.27 -26.43 13.85
CA ALA A 352 -27.94 -25.89 13.66
C ALA A 352 -27.90 -24.35 13.86
N SER A 353 -28.45 -23.88 14.99
CA SER A 353 -28.44 -22.45 15.35
C SER A 353 -27.38 -22.16 16.42
N THR A 354 -26.93 -20.91 16.48
CA THR A 354 -25.94 -20.48 17.49
C THR A 354 -26.50 -20.53 18.91
N ALA A 355 -27.82 -20.33 19.07
CA ALA A 355 -28.53 -20.52 20.33
C ALA A 355 -28.44 -21.97 20.88
N ALA A 356 -28.17 -22.97 20.03
CA ALA A 356 -28.06 -24.36 20.44
C ALA A 356 -26.77 -24.71 21.22
N GLY A 357 -25.86 -23.73 21.35
CA GLY A 357 -24.69 -23.76 22.24
C GLY A 357 -24.98 -23.30 23.67
N LEU A 358 -26.12 -22.67 23.93
CA LEU A 358 -26.51 -22.21 25.26
C LEU A 358 -27.12 -23.34 26.11
N PRO A 359 -26.98 -23.29 27.44
CA PRO A 359 -27.69 -24.20 28.33
C PRO A 359 -29.20 -24.07 28.15
N ILE A 360 -29.89 -25.21 28.01
CA ILE A 360 -31.35 -25.23 27.78
C ILE A 360 -32.14 -24.54 28.91
N ALA A 361 -31.62 -24.56 30.14
CA ALA A 361 -32.22 -23.89 31.28
C ALA A 361 -32.26 -22.36 31.11
N SER A 362 -31.19 -21.77 30.55
CA SER A 362 -31.11 -20.34 30.26
C SER A 362 -32.08 -19.98 29.13
N VAL A 363 -32.08 -20.75 28.05
CA VAL A 363 -33.00 -20.56 26.90
C VAL A 363 -34.46 -20.60 27.36
N LYS A 364 -34.83 -21.61 28.16
CA LYS A 364 -36.17 -21.70 28.76
C LYS A 364 -36.51 -20.48 29.60
N THR A 365 -35.57 -20.03 30.43
CA THR A 365 -35.76 -18.84 31.28
C THR A 365 -36.03 -17.60 30.44
N TYR A 366 -35.30 -17.38 29.35
CA TYR A 366 -35.50 -16.23 28.46
C TYR A 366 -36.85 -16.26 27.73
N LEU A 367 -37.30 -17.44 27.29
CA LEU A 367 -38.59 -17.62 26.61
C LEU A 367 -39.78 -17.44 27.56
N GLU A 368 -39.68 -17.89 28.82
CA GLU A 368 -40.80 -17.87 29.78
C GLU A 368 -40.90 -16.57 30.59
N SER A 369 -39.79 -15.84 30.79
CA SER A 369 -39.76 -14.62 31.60
C SER A 369 -40.18 -13.34 30.86
N GLY A 370 -40.55 -13.45 29.59
CA GLY A 370 -40.94 -12.32 28.74
C GLY A 370 -39.77 -11.40 28.37
N THR A 371 -38.52 -11.89 28.46
CA THR A 371 -37.31 -11.12 28.16
C THR A 371 -37.33 -10.51 26.76
N GLN A 372 -37.83 -11.23 25.76
CA GLN A 372 -37.94 -10.71 24.39
C GLN A 372 -38.73 -9.39 24.32
N ALA A 373 -39.90 -9.34 24.97
CA ALA A 373 -40.75 -8.15 24.96
C ALA A 373 -40.12 -7.00 25.74
N LYS A 374 -39.44 -7.29 26.85
CA LYS A 374 -38.72 -6.27 27.64
C LYS A 374 -37.57 -5.66 26.84
N LEU A 375 -36.74 -6.50 26.21
CA LEU A 375 -35.61 -6.02 25.41
C LEU A 375 -36.09 -5.26 24.16
N ALA A 376 -37.16 -5.73 23.50
CA ALA A 376 -37.76 -5.00 22.39
C ALA A 376 -38.27 -3.62 22.81
N ALA A 377 -38.88 -3.50 23.99
CA ALA A 377 -39.33 -2.22 24.54
C ALA A 377 -38.15 -1.28 24.87
N LEU A 378 -37.00 -1.81 25.32
CA LEU A 378 -35.79 -1.00 25.52
C LEU A 378 -35.25 -0.46 24.20
N ILE A 379 -35.23 -1.28 23.15
CA ILE A 379 -34.81 -0.85 21.80
C ILE A 379 -35.77 0.22 21.25
N GLU A 380 -37.08 0.07 21.46
CA GLU A 380 -38.08 1.06 21.03
C GLU A 380 -37.94 2.39 21.80
N GLN A 381 -37.69 2.33 23.11
CA GLN A 381 -37.41 3.51 23.94
C GLN A 381 -36.14 4.23 23.48
N ASP A 382 -35.12 3.47 23.11
CA ASP A 382 -33.90 4.05 22.56
C ASP A 382 -34.19 4.74 21.22
N LEU A 383 -34.79 4.04 20.27
CA LEU A 383 -35.14 4.58 18.95
C LEU A 383 -36.03 5.83 19.00
N ALA A 384 -36.79 6.05 20.08
CA ALA A 384 -37.57 7.28 20.27
C ALA A 384 -36.68 8.54 20.35
N LEU A 385 -35.43 8.41 20.80
CA LEU A 385 -34.44 9.51 20.90
C LEU A 385 -33.63 9.70 19.62
N LYS A 386 -33.86 8.90 18.58
CA LYS A 386 -33.10 8.93 17.33
C LYS A 386 -33.02 10.32 16.70
N ALA A 387 -34.12 11.08 16.72
CA ALA A 387 -34.15 12.41 16.12
C ALA A 387 -33.20 13.41 16.81
N GLU A 388 -33.06 13.32 18.14
CA GLU A 388 -32.14 14.16 18.92
C GLU A 388 -30.69 13.76 18.65
N ALA A 389 -30.44 12.46 18.58
CA ALA A 389 -29.12 11.90 18.32
C ALA A 389 -28.63 12.19 16.88
N ASP A 390 -29.50 12.04 15.89
CA ASP A 390 -29.22 12.41 14.49
C ASP A 390 -28.93 13.92 14.35
N ALA A 391 -29.54 14.77 15.19
CA ALA A 391 -29.25 16.20 15.22
C ALA A 391 -27.85 16.50 15.78
N ILE A 392 -27.37 15.74 16.77
CA ILE A 392 -26.00 15.85 17.30
C ILE A 392 -24.98 15.43 16.25
N ASP A 393 -25.22 14.33 15.53
CA ASP A 393 -24.37 13.90 14.41
C ASP A 393 -24.36 14.95 13.28
N GLY A 394 -25.53 15.51 12.97
CA GLY A 394 -25.66 16.63 12.05
C GLY A 394 -24.87 17.85 12.49
N LEU A 395 -24.84 18.16 13.80
CA LEU A 395 -24.07 19.27 14.34
C LEU A 395 -22.56 19.03 14.26
N SER A 396 -22.11 17.82 14.60
CA SER A 396 -20.71 17.39 14.41
C SER A 396 -20.31 17.49 12.94
N ARG A 397 -21.15 17.02 12.03
CA ARG A 397 -20.93 17.15 10.59
C ARG A 397 -20.82 18.59 10.14
N LEU A 398 -21.70 19.47 10.63
CA LEU A 398 -21.67 20.90 10.28
C LEU A 398 -20.37 21.56 10.75
N LEU A 399 -19.94 21.28 11.98
CA LEU A 399 -18.70 21.82 12.53
C LEU A 399 -17.47 21.40 11.71
N HIS A 400 -17.35 20.11 11.39
CA HIS A 400 -16.26 19.59 10.57
C HIS A 400 -16.25 20.21 9.17
N TYR A 401 -17.42 20.28 8.52
CA TYR A 401 -17.53 20.91 7.21
C TYR A 401 -17.23 22.42 7.26
N HIS A 402 -17.64 23.12 8.32
CA HIS A 402 -17.35 24.53 8.52
C HIS A 402 -15.84 24.82 8.61
N ARG A 403 -15.10 23.94 9.29
CA ARG A 403 -13.64 24.03 9.45
C ARG A 403 -12.90 23.63 8.17
N ASP A 404 -13.28 22.50 7.57
CA ASP A 404 -12.39 21.76 6.67
C ASP A 404 -12.84 21.70 5.20
N LEU A 405 -14.14 21.85 4.90
CA LEU A 405 -14.67 21.64 3.54
C LEU A 405 -14.00 22.57 2.51
N TYR A 406 -13.76 23.83 2.85
CA TYR A 406 -13.10 24.78 1.95
C TYR A 406 -11.66 24.36 1.61
N ARG A 407 -10.93 23.82 2.59
CA ARG A 407 -9.58 23.27 2.36
C ARG A 407 -9.64 22.05 1.45
N LEU A 408 -10.59 21.14 1.68
CA LEU A 408 -10.79 20.00 0.77
C LEU A 408 -11.07 20.45 -0.65
N LEU A 409 -11.98 21.41 -0.84
CA LEU A 409 -12.35 21.91 -2.18
C LEU A 409 -11.14 22.51 -2.92
N ASN A 410 -10.26 23.23 -2.23
CA ASN A 410 -9.02 23.75 -2.83
C ASN A 410 -8.00 22.64 -3.16
N ASN A 411 -8.08 21.48 -2.51
CA ASN A 411 -7.22 20.33 -2.75
C ASN A 411 -7.82 19.27 -3.67
N PHE A 412 -9.12 19.34 -3.96
CA PHE A 412 -9.85 18.36 -4.78
C PHE A 412 -10.29 18.96 -6.11
N VAL A 413 -10.95 20.12 -6.07
CA VAL A 413 -11.55 20.74 -7.27
C VAL A 413 -10.51 21.53 -8.05
N SER A 414 -9.62 22.29 -7.39
CA SER A 414 -8.68 23.20 -8.05
C SER A 414 -7.19 22.82 -7.92
N PHE A 415 -6.82 21.97 -6.95
CA PHE A 415 -5.42 21.70 -6.56
C PHE A 415 -4.63 22.98 -6.22
N ARG A 416 -5.32 24.05 -5.83
CA ARG A 416 -4.72 25.35 -5.56
C ARG A 416 -3.62 25.27 -4.50
N ASP A 417 -3.88 24.55 -3.41
CA ASP A 417 -2.96 24.45 -2.27
C ASP A 417 -1.62 23.78 -2.66
N PHE A 418 -1.61 22.93 -3.69
CA PHE A 418 -0.37 22.35 -4.20
C PHE A 418 0.52 23.38 -4.90
N TYR A 419 -0.08 24.33 -5.62
CA TYR A 419 0.65 25.35 -6.38
C TYR A 419 0.97 26.62 -5.59
N THR A 420 0.64 26.65 -4.30
CA THR A 420 1.00 27.72 -3.37
C THR A 420 2.11 27.27 -2.41
N ALA A 421 2.92 28.21 -1.93
CA ALA A 421 3.95 27.89 -0.94
C ALA A 421 3.33 27.45 0.40
N GLU A 422 2.25 28.11 0.80
CA GLU A 422 1.45 27.79 1.98
C GLU A 422 -0.04 28.12 1.71
N PRO A 423 -0.99 27.31 2.21
CA PRO A 423 -0.79 26.02 2.90
C PRO A 423 -0.31 24.92 1.95
N HIS A 424 0.27 23.85 2.51
CA HIS A 424 0.65 22.66 1.73
C HIS A 424 -0.59 21.84 1.38
N ALA A 425 -0.52 21.11 0.26
CA ALA A 425 -1.60 20.25 -0.17
C ALA A 425 -1.83 19.07 0.78
N ILE A 426 -3.06 18.57 0.85
CA ILE A 426 -3.46 17.51 1.79
C ILE A 426 -2.76 16.17 1.52
N PHE A 427 -2.28 15.91 0.30
CA PHE A 427 -1.55 14.70 -0.02
C PHE A 427 -0.03 14.81 0.26
N GLN A 428 0.48 16.00 0.63
CA GLN A 428 1.90 16.17 0.95
C GLN A 428 2.20 15.73 2.39
N ALA A 429 3.00 14.68 2.50
CA ALA A 429 3.22 13.99 3.76
C ALA A 429 4.19 14.65 4.72
N GLY A 430 5.07 15.52 4.21
CA GLY A 430 6.14 16.11 5.00
C GLY A 430 7.33 16.47 4.12
N THR A 431 8.50 16.58 4.75
CA THR A 431 9.75 16.93 4.08
C THR A 431 10.83 15.88 4.33
N LEU A 432 11.38 15.32 3.24
CA LEU A 432 12.53 14.42 3.30
C LEU A 432 13.85 15.19 3.12
N TYR A 433 14.76 15.06 4.07
CA TYR A 433 16.13 15.52 3.97
C TYR A 433 17.05 14.38 3.53
N LEU A 434 17.64 14.51 2.34
CA LEU A 434 18.54 13.52 1.76
C LEU A 434 19.57 14.21 0.86
N ASP A 435 20.85 13.87 1.02
CA ASP A 435 21.94 14.31 0.14
C ASP A 435 22.02 15.84 -0.06
N GLY A 436 21.91 16.59 1.04
CA GLY A 436 21.98 18.06 1.01
C GLY A 436 20.74 18.71 0.37
N ARG A 437 19.59 18.02 0.36
CA ARG A 437 18.34 18.52 -0.21
C ARG A 437 17.17 18.32 0.71
N ALA A 438 16.18 19.21 0.60
CA ALA A 438 14.89 19.09 1.25
C ALA A 438 13.80 18.88 0.19
N CYS A 439 13.22 17.67 0.14
CA CYS A 439 12.15 17.31 -0.78
C CYS A 439 10.80 17.50 -0.08
N ARG A 440 9.99 18.45 -0.55
CA ARG A 440 8.67 18.82 0.02
C ARG A 440 7.49 18.10 -0.65
N LEU A 441 7.71 17.44 -1.79
CA LEU A 441 6.72 16.57 -2.41
C LEU A 441 7.01 15.13 -2.00
N CYS A 442 6.46 14.75 -0.85
CA CYS A 442 6.43 13.38 -0.35
C CYS A 442 4.98 12.93 -0.28
N VAL A 443 4.65 11.73 -0.77
CA VAL A 443 3.31 11.14 -0.64
C VAL A 443 3.41 9.81 0.12
N LYS A 444 2.38 9.47 0.90
CA LYS A 444 2.30 8.15 1.56
C LYS A 444 1.98 7.08 0.52
N VAL A 445 2.61 5.92 0.64
CA VAL A 445 2.47 4.80 -0.30
C VAL A 445 2.27 3.50 0.48
N ASP A 446 1.21 2.76 0.14
CA ASP A 446 0.96 1.46 0.76
C ASP A 446 1.79 0.35 0.11
N ASP A 447 1.81 0.29 -1.22
CA ASP A 447 2.60 -0.69 -1.99
C ASP A 447 3.52 -0.03 -3.02
N VAL A 448 4.83 -0.09 -2.75
CA VAL A 448 5.91 0.43 -3.60
C VAL A 448 5.96 -0.24 -4.99
N ALA A 449 5.59 -1.52 -5.08
CA ALA A 449 5.66 -2.27 -6.32
C ALA A 449 4.57 -1.83 -7.31
N THR A 450 3.31 -1.80 -6.85
CA THR A 450 2.17 -1.34 -7.65
C THR A 450 2.26 0.15 -7.94
N HIS A 451 2.55 0.97 -6.92
CA HIS A 451 2.65 2.42 -7.08
C HIS A 451 3.76 2.81 -8.08
N GLY A 452 4.91 2.12 -8.02
CA GLY A 452 6.04 2.40 -8.90
C GLY A 452 5.75 2.25 -10.40
N LYS A 453 4.85 1.33 -10.81
CA LYS A 453 4.52 1.11 -12.22
C LYS A 453 3.76 2.29 -12.83
N LEU A 454 2.80 2.83 -12.08
CA LEU A 454 2.01 3.97 -12.55
C LEU A 454 2.79 5.28 -12.41
N ALA A 455 3.51 5.45 -11.29
CA ALA A 455 4.28 6.66 -11.02
C ALA A 455 5.46 6.86 -12.00
N GLU A 456 5.95 5.82 -12.69
CA GLU A 456 6.96 5.96 -13.74
C GLU A 456 6.48 6.89 -14.89
N LEU A 457 5.17 6.91 -15.17
CA LEU A 457 4.56 7.78 -16.20
C LEU A 457 4.62 9.26 -15.83
N SER A 458 4.85 9.60 -14.55
CA SER A 458 4.95 10.98 -14.06
C SER A 458 6.17 11.72 -14.62
N LYS A 459 7.21 10.99 -15.08
CA LYS A 459 8.52 11.54 -15.50
C LYS A 459 9.26 12.31 -14.40
N ILE A 460 8.89 12.12 -13.15
CA ILE A 460 9.55 12.67 -11.97
C ILE A 460 10.61 11.68 -11.49
N PHE A 461 11.73 12.16 -10.96
CA PHE A 461 12.68 11.29 -10.25
C PHE A 461 12.11 11.01 -8.86
N LEU A 462 11.86 9.75 -8.55
CA LEU A 462 11.21 9.34 -7.30
C LEU A 462 12.13 8.43 -6.51
N ALA A 463 12.32 8.71 -5.23
CA ALA A 463 12.93 7.78 -4.29
C ALA A 463 11.87 7.30 -3.29
N TYR A 464 11.67 6.00 -3.23
CA TYR A 464 10.81 5.35 -2.25
C TYR A 464 11.63 5.09 -1.00
N CYS A 465 11.15 5.56 0.14
CA CYS A 465 11.82 5.40 1.42
C CYS A 465 10.92 4.65 2.39
N GLU A 466 11.50 3.67 3.09
CA GLU A 466 10.90 3.10 4.29
C GLU A 466 11.33 3.97 5.47
N CYS A 467 10.37 4.58 6.14
CA CYS A 467 10.53 5.44 7.30
C CYS A 467 10.21 4.64 8.57
N ARG A 468 11.14 4.63 9.52
CA ARG A 468 10.97 3.99 10.83
C ARG A 468 11.15 5.02 11.93
N ARG A 469 10.29 4.95 12.94
CA ARG A 469 10.38 5.84 14.09
C ARG A 469 11.28 5.25 15.16
N GLN A 470 12.19 6.05 15.72
CA GLN A 470 13.00 5.59 16.84
C GLN A 470 12.12 5.42 18.09
N GLY A 471 12.17 4.24 18.71
CA GLY A 471 11.41 3.93 19.92
C GLY A 471 9.96 3.50 19.70
N SER A 472 9.47 3.40 18.46
CA SER A 472 8.16 2.82 18.13
C SER A 472 8.30 1.75 17.04
N SER A 473 7.36 0.81 16.98
CA SER A 473 7.27 -0.19 15.89
C SER A 473 6.56 0.35 14.65
N GLU A 474 6.15 1.62 14.66
CA GLU A 474 5.53 2.30 13.52
C GLU A 474 6.45 2.35 12.30
N LYS A 475 5.88 2.00 11.15
CA LYS A 475 6.52 2.07 9.85
C LYS A 475 5.66 2.87 8.90
N LEU A 476 6.30 3.72 8.12
CA LEU A 476 5.66 4.51 7.08
C LEU A 476 6.45 4.31 5.78
N THR A 477 5.77 4.21 4.66
CA THR A 477 6.46 4.23 3.36
C THR A 477 6.06 5.47 2.59
N ILE A 478 7.06 6.18 2.06
CA ILE A 478 6.87 7.41 1.31
C ILE A 478 7.50 7.34 -0.08
N ALA A 479 6.91 8.04 -1.04
CA ALA A 479 7.58 8.38 -2.30
C ALA A 479 7.96 9.86 -2.29
N ALA A 480 9.25 10.15 -2.33
CA ALA A 480 9.79 11.50 -2.36
C ALA A 480 10.20 11.89 -3.79
N ALA A 481 9.72 13.04 -4.26
CA ALA A 481 10.05 13.59 -5.57
C ALA A 481 11.27 14.50 -5.51
N PHE A 482 12.27 14.18 -6.34
CA PHE A 482 13.45 15.00 -6.57
C PHE A 482 13.26 15.77 -7.87
N THR A 483 13.11 17.09 -7.74
CA THR A 483 12.80 17.98 -8.85
C THR A 483 13.92 18.97 -9.15
N ASP A 484 14.93 19.07 -8.27
CA ASP A 484 16.15 19.85 -8.43
C ASP A 484 17.41 19.15 -7.85
N GLY A 485 18.60 19.57 -8.30
CA GLY A 485 19.91 19.00 -7.97
C GLY A 485 20.44 17.95 -8.98
N ASP A 486 21.30 17.03 -8.52
CA ASP A 486 21.89 15.92 -9.30
C ASP A 486 21.40 14.52 -8.84
N SER A 487 21.87 13.41 -9.41
CA SER A 487 21.49 12.07 -8.92
C SER A 487 22.69 11.19 -8.56
N ASP A 488 23.89 11.76 -8.43
CA ASP A 488 25.14 10.98 -8.36
C ASP A 488 25.22 10.10 -7.12
N ASN A 489 24.54 10.57 -6.08
CA ASN A 489 24.64 10.12 -4.71
C ASN A 489 23.34 9.47 -4.20
N LEU A 490 22.30 9.42 -5.04
CA LEU A 490 21.02 8.78 -4.74
C LEU A 490 21.10 7.30 -5.10
N ARG A 491 21.17 6.44 -4.08
CA ARG A 491 21.27 4.98 -4.24
C ARG A 491 20.33 4.28 -3.27
N VAL A 492 19.86 3.10 -3.65
CA VAL A 492 19.14 2.19 -2.75
C VAL A 492 20.04 1.85 -1.55
N GLY A 493 19.47 1.86 -0.35
CA GLY A 493 20.15 1.66 0.92
C GLY A 493 20.70 2.94 1.56
N ARG A 494 20.58 4.11 0.91
CA ARG A 494 20.99 5.38 1.52
C ARG A 494 19.98 5.83 2.57
N ASN A 495 20.48 6.34 3.69
CA ASN A 495 19.66 6.88 4.76
C ASN A 495 19.49 8.40 4.64
N GLY A 496 18.33 8.89 5.05
CA GLY A 496 17.97 10.29 5.21
C GLY A 496 17.04 10.46 6.41
N VAL A 497 16.57 11.68 6.64
CA VAL A 497 15.65 11.99 7.74
C VAL A 497 14.37 12.57 7.15
N PHE A 498 13.23 11.99 7.49
CA PHE A 498 11.92 12.47 7.08
C PHE A 498 11.23 13.15 8.26
N TYR A 499 10.75 14.37 8.05
CA TYR A 499 9.88 15.06 9.00
C TYR A 499 8.46 15.04 8.47
N ASP A 500 7.53 14.50 9.26
CA ASP A 500 6.12 14.55 8.93
C ASP A 500 5.53 15.96 9.14
N ARG A 501 4.23 16.12 8.85
CA ARG A 501 3.52 17.40 9.06
C ARG A 501 3.34 17.79 10.54
N ALA A 502 3.51 16.86 11.47
CA ALA A 502 3.51 17.12 12.91
C ALA A 502 4.91 17.50 13.43
N GLY A 503 5.93 17.51 12.56
CA GLY A 503 7.30 17.82 12.91
C GLY A 503 8.05 16.66 13.58
N GLN A 504 7.49 15.45 13.57
CA GLN A 504 8.15 14.27 14.12
C GLN A 504 9.18 13.74 13.12
N ASP A 505 10.33 13.29 13.64
CA ASP A 505 11.44 12.76 12.86
C ASP A 505 11.34 11.24 12.66
N TRP A 506 11.68 10.82 11.44
CA TRP A 506 11.66 9.44 11.01
C TRP A 506 12.97 9.12 10.29
N ASP A 507 13.56 7.97 10.63
CA ASP A 507 14.71 7.44 9.90
C ASP A 507 14.25 6.88 8.57
N ALA A 508 14.63 7.53 7.46
CA ALA A 508 14.24 7.15 6.11
C ALA A 508 15.36 6.36 5.42
N THR A 509 15.09 5.16 4.92
CA THR A 509 16.02 4.39 4.09
C THR A 509 15.46 4.20 2.69
N VAL A 510 16.23 4.54 1.65
CA VAL A 510 15.80 4.41 0.26
C VAL A 510 15.72 2.93 -0.13
N VAL A 511 14.54 2.46 -0.53
CA VAL A 511 14.28 1.06 -0.93
C VAL A 511 14.25 0.90 -2.45
N LYS A 512 13.75 1.89 -3.18
CA LYS A 512 13.61 1.86 -4.64
C LYS A 512 13.76 3.25 -5.23
N ILE A 513 14.34 3.34 -6.43
CA ILE A 513 14.49 4.60 -7.16
C ILE A 513 13.90 4.43 -8.56
N ILE A 514 13.15 5.44 -9.02
CA ILE A 514 12.74 5.61 -10.41
C ILE A 514 13.58 6.74 -11.00
N GLU A 515 14.44 6.40 -11.95
CA GLU A 515 15.38 7.33 -12.55
C GLU A 515 14.73 8.15 -13.68
N ASN A 516 14.60 9.45 -13.48
CA ASN A 516 14.24 10.42 -14.50
C ASN A 516 15.16 11.66 -14.42
N PRO A 517 15.33 12.46 -15.48
CA PRO A 517 16.20 13.63 -15.41
C PRO A 517 15.74 14.64 -14.34
N ILE A 518 16.66 15.07 -13.48
CA ILE A 518 16.39 16.06 -12.41
C ILE A 518 16.67 17.49 -12.91
N SER A 519 17.76 17.70 -13.63
CA SER A 519 18.09 19.02 -14.20
C SER A 519 18.71 18.92 -15.60
N ILE A 520 18.61 20.00 -16.37
CA ILE A 520 19.22 20.09 -17.72
C ILE A 520 20.75 20.06 -17.61
N GLN A 521 21.31 20.68 -16.57
CA GLN A 521 22.76 20.70 -16.32
C GLN A 521 23.30 19.29 -16.05
N GLN A 522 22.58 18.48 -15.29
CA GLN A 522 22.93 17.08 -15.08
C GLN A 522 22.93 16.29 -16.41
N ALA A 523 21.94 16.52 -17.27
CA ALA A 523 21.80 15.83 -18.54
C ALA A 523 22.95 16.13 -19.52
N PHE A 524 23.60 17.29 -19.41
CA PHE A 524 24.79 17.63 -20.21
C PHE A 524 25.96 16.67 -19.92
N TRP A 525 26.19 16.35 -18.65
CA TRP A 525 27.31 15.49 -18.22
C TRP A 525 27.00 13.98 -18.27
N ALA A 526 25.73 13.60 -18.37
CA ALA A 526 25.30 12.21 -18.31
C ALA A 526 25.98 11.26 -19.34
N PRO A 527 26.15 11.65 -20.63
CA PRO A 527 26.84 10.80 -21.61
C PRO A 527 28.29 10.52 -21.23
N TYR A 528 29.01 11.54 -20.75
CA TYR A 528 30.42 11.42 -20.34
C TYR A 528 30.58 10.53 -19.11
N LYS A 529 29.69 10.68 -18.12
CA LYS A 529 29.68 9.81 -16.93
C LYS A 529 29.43 8.35 -17.30
N ARG A 530 28.54 8.08 -18.28
CA ARG A 530 28.28 6.71 -18.77
C ARG A 530 29.53 6.11 -19.43
N VAL A 531 30.22 6.88 -20.26
CA VAL A 531 31.48 6.44 -20.90
C VAL A 531 32.56 6.18 -19.85
N ALA A 532 32.74 7.08 -18.88
CA ALA A 532 33.70 6.89 -17.80
C ALA A 532 33.39 5.63 -16.97
N ARG A 533 32.12 5.36 -16.67
CA ARG A 533 31.70 4.13 -15.98
C ARG A 533 32.02 2.89 -16.81
N MET A 534 31.72 2.89 -18.11
CA MET A 534 32.05 1.76 -19.00
C MET A 534 33.57 1.53 -19.09
N ILE A 535 34.38 2.60 -19.12
CA ILE A 535 35.84 2.50 -19.10
C ILE A 535 36.33 1.89 -17.78
N ASN A 536 35.81 2.36 -16.65
CA ASN A 536 36.14 1.79 -15.34
C ASN A 536 35.73 0.32 -15.24
N GLU A 537 34.52 -0.05 -15.68
CA GLU A 537 34.05 -1.44 -15.72
C GLU A 537 34.94 -2.31 -16.62
N GLN A 538 35.38 -1.80 -17.76
CA GLN A 538 36.33 -2.51 -18.64
C GLN A 538 37.71 -2.64 -18.01
N LEU A 539 38.19 -1.61 -17.31
CA LEU A 539 39.45 -1.65 -16.56
C LEU A 539 39.38 -2.64 -15.41
N GLU A 540 38.31 -2.64 -14.61
CA GLU A 540 38.05 -3.60 -13.53
C GLU A 540 37.93 -5.03 -14.07
N LYS A 541 37.21 -5.21 -15.20
CA LYS A 541 37.12 -6.51 -15.87
C LYS A 541 38.47 -6.97 -16.42
N SER A 542 39.32 -6.04 -16.88
CA SER A 542 40.68 -6.35 -17.34
C SER A 542 41.66 -6.61 -16.20
N ALA A 543 41.52 -5.90 -15.08
CA ALA A 543 42.31 -6.09 -13.87
C ALA A 543 41.98 -7.44 -13.23
N SER A 544 40.69 -7.78 -13.09
CA SER A 544 40.24 -9.08 -12.60
C SER A 544 40.57 -10.24 -13.54
N ALA A 545 40.57 -10.02 -14.87
CA ALA A 545 41.04 -11.03 -15.83
C ALA A 545 42.57 -11.23 -15.75
N ARG A 546 43.34 -10.17 -15.50
CA ARG A 546 44.79 -10.24 -15.28
C ARG A 546 45.15 -10.86 -13.93
N ASP A 547 44.39 -10.57 -12.87
CA ASP A 547 44.54 -11.24 -11.56
C ASP A 547 44.20 -12.73 -11.66
N LYS A 548 43.15 -13.11 -12.40
CA LYS A 548 42.85 -14.53 -12.67
C LYS A 548 43.97 -15.22 -13.46
N ALA A 549 44.53 -14.56 -14.47
CA ALA A 549 45.67 -15.10 -15.22
C ALA A 549 46.97 -15.16 -14.38
N ALA A 550 47.18 -14.21 -13.46
CA ALA A 550 48.29 -14.22 -12.53
C ALA A 550 48.15 -15.34 -11.47
N HIS A 551 46.93 -15.62 -11.01
CA HIS A 551 46.64 -16.75 -10.12
C HIS A 551 46.79 -18.11 -10.81
N GLU A 552 46.42 -18.25 -12.10
CA GLU A 552 46.70 -19.46 -12.89
C GLU A 552 48.19 -19.66 -13.18
N GLY A 553 48.97 -18.58 -13.35
CA GLY A 553 50.43 -18.62 -13.46
C GLY A 553 51.13 -19.02 -12.15
N ALA A 554 50.60 -18.60 -11.00
CA ALA A 554 51.12 -18.97 -9.69
C ALA A 554 50.90 -20.46 -9.34
N PHE A 555 49.84 -21.08 -9.86
CA PHE A 555 49.60 -22.53 -9.71
C PHE A 555 50.47 -23.40 -10.65
N LYS A 556 51.09 -22.83 -11.69
CA LYS A 556 52.07 -23.53 -12.53
C LYS A 556 53.51 -23.47 -11.99
N GLY A 557 53.79 -22.65 -10.98
CA GLY A 557 55.13 -22.49 -10.40
C GLY A 557 55.45 -23.37 -9.19
N ILE A 558 54.51 -24.20 -8.71
CA ILE A 558 54.67 -24.97 -7.46
C ILE A 558 54.60 -26.50 -7.66
N ASN A 559 54.31 -27.00 -8.88
CA ASN A 559 54.16 -28.43 -9.17
C ASN A 559 55.16 -28.99 -10.20
N GLU A 560 56.43 -28.56 -10.17
CA GLU A 560 57.52 -29.25 -10.88
C GLU A 560 58.70 -29.53 -9.93
N ALA A 561 58.42 -30.31 -8.87
CA ALA A 561 59.40 -31.14 -8.17
C ALA A 561 58.70 -32.40 -7.62
N GLY A 562 58.91 -33.55 -8.25
CA GLY A 562 58.51 -34.87 -7.71
C GLY A 562 57.69 -35.72 -8.68
N ALA A 563 58.23 -36.88 -9.04
CA ALA A 563 57.85 -37.72 -10.17
C ALA A 563 56.76 -38.77 -9.91
N GLN A 564 56.35 -39.38 -11.03
CA GLN A 564 55.80 -40.73 -11.25
C GLN A 564 54.29 -40.93 -11.44
N ALA A 565 54.02 -41.78 -12.44
CA ALA A 565 52.75 -42.14 -13.05
C ALA A 565 51.98 -43.21 -12.26
N GLY A 566 50.64 -43.21 -12.44
CA GLY A 566 49.72 -44.29 -12.07
C GLY A 566 48.27 -43.93 -12.44
N GLU A 567 47.61 -44.84 -13.17
CA GLU A 567 46.32 -44.67 -13.88
C GLU A 567 45.05 -44.58 -13.00
N GLY A 568 44.00 -43.91 -13.50
CA GLY A 568 42.63 -44.00 -12.95
C GLY A 568 41.59 -42.98 -13.49
N LYS A 569 40.77 -43.42 -14.46
CA LYS A 569 39.57 -42.86 -15.16
C LYS A 569 38.70 -41.72 -14.54
N ALA A 570 38.50 -40.67 -15.37
CA ALA A 570 37.26 -39.90 -15.78
C ALA A 570 36.37 -39.11 -14.76
N PRO A 571 35.66 -38.00 -15.13
CA PRO A 571 35.24 -37.59 -16.49
C PRO A 571 35.47 -36.11 -16.93
N ALA A 572 35.44 -35.97 -18.27
CA ALA A 572 35.35 -34.82 -19.19
C ALA A 572 35.18 -33.38 -18.67
N ALA A 573 36.25 -32.58 -18.83
CA ALA A 573 36.15 -31.16 -19.11
C ALA A 573 36.01 -30.95 -20.64
N THR A 574 35.03 -30.15 -21.04
CA THR A 574 34.88 -29.69 -22.43
C THR A 574 36.17 -28.98 -22.88
N ALA A 575 36.74 -29.47 -23.98
CA ALA A 575 37.96 -28.92 -24.55
C ALA A 575 37.78 -27.44 -24.90
N PHE A 576 38.73 -26.64 -24.41
CA PHE A 576 38.92 -25.24 -24.72
C PHE A 576 39.30 -25.10 -26.20
N ASP A 577 38.35 -24.69 -27.04
CA ASP A 577 38.52 -24.60 -28.49
C ASP A 577 39.22 -23.28 -28.88
N VAL A 578 40.54 -23.35 -29.01
CA VAL A 578 41.43 -22.23 -29.37
C VAL A 578 41.05 -21.62 -30.75
N GLY A 579 40.37 -22.36 -31.63
CA GLY A 579 39.90 -21.86 -32.93
C GLY A 579 38.74 -20.86 -32.83
N LYS A 580 37.78 -21.12 -31.92
CA LYS A 580 36.66 -20.20 -31.65
C LYS A 580 37.11 -18.94 -30.92
N PHE A 581 38.12 -19.03 -30.06
CA PHE A 581 38.70 -17.87 -29.39
C PHE A 581 39.61 -17.05 -30.32
N ALA A 582 40.39 -17.67 -31.20
CA ALA A 582 41.18 -16.93 -32.18
C ALA A 582 40.32 -16.09 -33.13
N GLY A 583 39.14 -16.59 -33.55
CA GLY A 583 38.17 -15.82 -34.34
C GLY A 583 37.54 -14.65 -33.58
N ILE A 584 37.25 -14.81 -32.28
CA ILE A 584 36.72 -13.75 -31.42
C ILE A 584 37.80 -12.71 -31.06
N PHE A 585 39.04 -13.12 -30.80
CA PHE A 585 40.18 -12.23 -30.56
C PHE A 585 40.65 -11.53 -31.85
N ALA A 586 40.55 -12.17 -33.01
CA ALA A 586 40.79 -11.52 -34.29
C ALA A 586 39.68 -10.52 -34.62
N ALA A 587 38.41 -10.84 -34.37
CA ALA A 587 37.30 -9.89 -34.56
C ALA A 587 37.36 -8.71 -33.58
N ILE A 588 37.70 -8.94 -32.30
CA ILE A 588 37.92 -7.89 -31.30
C ILE A 588 39.19 -7.08 -31.63
N GLY A 589 40.27 -7.74 -32.07
CA GLY A 589 41.52 -7.10 -32.46
C GLY A 589 41.39 -6.26 -33.73
N LEU A 590 40.60 -6.71 -34.71
CA LEU A 590 40.28 -5.96 -35.93
C LEU A 590 39.31 -4.81 -35.64
N ALA A 591 38.36 -4.98 -34.71
CA ALA A 591 37.49 -3.90 -34.23
C ALA A 591 38.26 -2.83 -33.46
N ILE A 592 39.21 -3.22 -32.60
CA ILE A 592 40.11 -2.29 -31.91
C ILE A 592 41.07 -1.62 -32.90
N GLY A 593 41.56 -2.34 -33.91
CA GLY A 593 42.37 -1.79 -35.00
C GLY A 593 41.61 -0.79 -35.88
N ALA A 594 40.33 -1.05 -36.15
CA ALA A 594 39.42 -0.16 -36.86
C ALA A 594 39.07 1.10 -36.03
N ILE A 595 38.85 0.94 -34.72
CA ILE A 595 38.69 2.07 -33.78
C ILE A 595 40.00 2.86 -33.70
N GLY A 596 41.15 2.20 -33.68
CA GLY A 596 42.47 2.83 -33.66
C GLY A 596 42.76 3.64 -34.93
N THR A 597 42.41 3.12 -36.10
CA THR A 597 42.53 3.84 -37.38
C THR A 597 41.50 4.96 -37.50
N ALA A 598 40.26 4.77 -37.03
CA ALA A 598 39.27 5.83 -36.95
C ALA A 598 39.72 6.95 -36.01
N LEU A 599 40.18 6.63 -34.80
CA LEU A 599 40.73 7.61 -33.85
C LEU A 599 41.97 8.31 -34.42
N ALA A 600 42.88 7.59 -35.07
CA ALA A 600 44.05 8.19 -35.72
C ALA A 600 43.65 9.16 -36.86
N SER A 601 42.63 8.81 -37.65
CA SER A 601 42.10 9.69 -38.70
C SER A 601 41.42 10.94 -38.13
N VAL A 602 40.69 10.80 -37.02
CA VAL A 602 40.07 11.92 -36.29
C VAL A 602 41.14 12.81 -35.64
N PHE A 603 42.18 12.23 -35.03
CA PHE A 603 43.31 12.97 -34.46
C PHE A 603 44.12 13.71 -35.53
N SER A 604 44.37 13.06 -36.67
CA SER A 604 45.05 13.68 -37.82
C SER A 604 44.24 14.84 -38.40
N GLY A 605 42.94 14.64 -38.59
CA GLY A 605 42.01 15.70 -39.03
C GLY A 605 41.88 16.84 -38.01
N PHE A 606 41.95 16.53 -36.71
CA PHE A 606 41.94 17.53 -35.64
C PHE A 606 43.22 18.36 -35.64
N LEU A 607 44.39 17.73 -35.78
CA LEU A 607 45.70 18.41 -35.84
C LEU A 607 45.91 19.25 -37.12
N ALA A 608 45.14 18.98 -38.18
CA ALA A 608 45.15 19.76 -39.41
C ALA A 608 44.36 21.09 -39.33
N LEU A 609 43.58 21.30 -38.25
CA LEU A 609 42.78 22.52 -38.03
C LEU A 609 43.64 23.68 -37.54
N GLN A 610 43.22 24.91 -37.88
CA GLN A 610 43.82 26.12 -37.31
C GLN A 610 43.53 26.19 -35.80
N TRP A 611 44.45 26.78 -35.03
CA TRP A 611 44.37 26.79 -33.55
C TRP A 611 43.06 27.36 -32.99
N TRP A 612 42.41 28.31 -33.68
CA TRP A 612 41.11 28.88 -33.29
C TRP A 612 39.92 27.97 -33.64
N GLN A 613 40.06 27.08 -34.61
CA GLN A 613 39.02 26.10 -34.99
C GLN A 613 38.97 24.96 -33.98
N MET A 614 40.09 24.64 -33.31
CA MET A 614 40.19 23.56 -32.33
C MET A 614 39.19 23.70 -31.16
N PRO A 615 39.09 24.85 -30.44
CA PRO A 615 38.05 25.05 -29.43
C PRO A 615 36.62 24.95 -29.98
N LEU A 616 36.37 25.44 -31.20
CA LEU A 616 35.03 25.38 -31.83
C LEU A 616 34.64 23.94 -32.19
N VAL A 617 35.58 23.14 -32.69
CA VAL A 617 35.36 21.71 -32.97
C VAL A 617 35.14 20.93 -31.68
N ILE A 618 35.91 21.20 -30.62
CA ILE A 618 35.68 20.62 -29.28
C ILE A 618 34.28 20.97 -28.77
N ALA A 619 33.90 22.25 -28.81
CA ALA A 619 32.57 22.69 -28.39
C ALA A 619 31.45 22.06 -29.24
N GLY A 620 31.66 21.94 -30.56
CA GLY A 620 30.74 21.28 -31.48
C GLY A 620 30.56 19.80 -31.19
N ILE A 621 31.64 19.06 -30.93
CA ILE A 621 31.58 17.66 -30.48
C ILE A 621 30.87 17.56 -29.13
N MET A 622 31.19 18.45 -28.19
CA MET A 622 30.53 18.47 -26.89
C MET A 622 29.03 18.68 -27.01
N MET A 623 28.60 19.62 -27.85
CA MET A 623 27.19 19.86 -28.13
C MET A 623 26.54 18.71 -28.91
N ALA A 624 27.23 18.06 -29.85
CA ALA A 624 26.70 16.91 -30.57
C ALA A 624 26.44 15.70 -29.66
N VAL A 625 27.30 15.48 -28.66
CA VAL A 625 27.18 14.39 -27.67
C VAL A 625 26.14 14.74 -26.59
N SER A 626 26.20 15.96 -26.04
CA SER A 626 25.33 16.38 -24.91
C SER A 626 23.97 16.92 -25.34
N GLY A 627 23.88 17.55 -26.51
CA GLY A 627 22.69 18.24 -27.02
C GLY A 627 21.45 17.36 -27.09
N PRO A 628 21.50 16.14 -27.66
CA PRO A 628 20.35 15.23 -27.65
C PRO A 628 19.88 14.89 -26.23
N SER A 629 20.81 14.67 -25.29
CA SER A 629 20.49 14.36 -23.89
C SER A 629 19.84 15.54 -23.16
N MET A 630 20.37 16.76 -23.36
CA MET A 630 19.79 17.98 -22.84
C MET A 630 18.39 18.24 -23.41
N PHE A 631 18.19 18.00 -24.71
CA PHE A 631 16.90 18.17 -25.36
C PHE A 631 15.86 17.18 -24.83
N ILE A 632 16.21 15.90 -24.69
CA ILE A 632 15.33 14.89 -24.09
C ILE A 632 15.02 15.26 -22.63
N ALA A 633 16.02 15.69 -21.86
CA ALA A 633 15.81 16.14 -20.48
C ALA A 633 14.86 17.33 -20.44
N PHE A 634 15.07 18.36 -21.27
CA PHE A 634 14.19 19.52 -21.39
C PHE A 634 12.74 19.14 -21.69
N LEU A 635 12.51 18.21 -22.64
CA LEU A 635 11.17 17.69 -22.94
C LEU A 635 10.57 16.95 -21.75
N LYS A 636 11.34 16.06 -21.10
CA LYS A 636 10.88 15.32 -19.92
C LYS A 636 10.56 16.25 -18.74
N LEU A 637 11.39 17.27 -18.47
CA LEU A 637 11.18 18.22 -17.37
C LEU A 637 9.89 19.02 -17.55
N ARG A 638 9.56 19.41 -18.78
CA ARG A 638 8.30 20.12 -19.07
C ARG A 638 7.06 19.23 -19.03
N GLN A 639 7.25 17.91 -19.08
CA GLN A 639 6.17 16.93 -19.07
C GLN A 639 6.02 16.23 -17.71
N ARG A 640 6.73 16.68 -16.67
CA ARG A 640 6.55 16.18 -15.29
C ARG A 640 5.11 16.41 -14.87
N ASN A 641 4.41 15.35 -14.51
CA ASN A 641 2.98 15.39 -14.19
C ASN A 641 2.73 14.74 -12.84
N LEU A 642 1.99 15.43 -11.97
CA LEU A 642 1.57 14.92 -10.67
C LEU A 642 0.50 13.82 -10.79
N ALA A 643 -0.33 13.82 -11.83
CA ALA A 643 -1.48 12.92 -11.93
C ALA A 643 -1.12 11.43 -11.77
N PRO A 644 -0.14 10.85 -12.50
CA PRO A 644 0.21 9.43 -12.33
C PRO A 644 0.82 9.09 -10.97
N LEU A 645 1.34 10.08 -10.25
CA LEU A 645 1.83 9.90 -8.88
C LEU A 645 0.66 9.76 -7.90
N LEU A 646 -0.35 10.62 -8.01
CA LEU A 646 -1.51 10.59 -7.11
C LEU A 646 -2.53 9.49 -7.49
N ASP A 647 -2.68 9.19 -8.78
CA ASP A 647 -3.52 8.08 -9.23
C ASP A 647 -3.04 6.75 -8.61
N ALA A 648 -1.73 6.64 -8.36
CA ALA A 648 -1.12 5.49 -7.71
C ALA A 648 -1.42 5.44 -6.20
N CYS A 649 -1.77 6.57 -5.59
CA CYS A 649 -2.26 6.70 -4.22
C CYS A 649 -3.80 6.62 -4.13
N GLY A 650 -4.49 6.16 -5.18
CA GLY A 650 -5.95 5.99 -5.16
C GLY A 650 -6.77 7.24 -5.49
N TRP A 651 -6.13 8.32 -5.95
CA TRP A 651 -6.84 9.47 -6.53
C TRP A 651 -7.35 9.14 -7.94
N ALA A 652 -8.35 9.88 -8.41
CA ALA A 652 -8.67 9.96 -9.83
C ALA A 652 -8.42 11.39 -10.30
N VAL A 653 -7.16 11.68 -10.66
CA VAL A 653 -6.75 13.01 -11.11
C VAL A 653 -7.15 13.20 -12.57
N ASN A 654 -7.99 14.19 -12.82
CA ASN A 654 -8.49 14.52 -14.15
C ASN A 654 -7.66 15.64 -14.81
N ALA A 655 -7.05 16.53 -14.02
CA ALA A 655 -6.20 17.59 -14.54
C ALA A 655 -4.80 17.11 -14.95
N LYS A 656 -4.23 17.77 -15.96
CA LYS A 656 -2.82 17.65 -16.32
C LYS A 656 -1.99 18.55 -15.40
N ALA A 657 -1.86 18.14 -14.14
CA ALA A 657 -1.17 18.87 -13.09
C ALA A 657 0.36 18.84 -13.28
N TYR A 658 0.87 19.67 -14.20
CA TYR A 658 2.29 19.73 -14.53
C TYR A 658 3.11 20.42 -13.44
N ILE A 659 4.35 19.95 -13.27
CA ILE A 659 5.40 20.56 -12.45
C ILE A 659 6.41 21.20 -13.39
N ASN A 660 6.31 22.52 -13.57
CA ASN A 660 7.29 23.25 -14.37
C ASN A 660 8.62 23.44 -13.62
N ILE A 661 9.66 23.90 -14.32
CA ILE A 661 11.01 24.04 -13.73
C ILE A 661 11.03 25.03 -12.54
N PRO A 662 10.48 26.27 -12.65
CA PRO A 662 10.43 27.21 -11.52
C PRO A 662 9.73 26.65 -10.29
N PHE A 663 8.61 25.96 -10.47
CA PHE A 663 7.85 25.34 -9.39
C PHE A 663 8.57 24.13 -8.81
N GLY A 664 9.28 23.34 -9.63
CA GLY A 664 10.15 22.26 -9.15
C GLY A 664 11.21 22.75 -8.15
N HIS A 665 11.82 23.92 -8.39
CA HIS A 665 12.76 24.51 -7.43
C HIS A 665 12.15 24.81 -6.05
N LEU A 666 10.82 24.94 -5.94
CA LEU A 666 10.13 25.10 -4.65
C LEU A 666 9.87 23.76 -3.95
N LEU A 667 9.74 22.67 -4.73
CA LEU A 667 9.48 21.32 -4.24
C LEU A 667 10.76 20.60 -3.79
N THR A 668 11.93 20.97 -4.32
CA THR A 668 13.22 20.45 -3.88
C THR A 668 14.19 21.60 -3.65
N ASP A 669 14.50 21.87 -2.38
CA ASP A 669 15.50 22.87 -2.01
C ASP A 669 16.89 22.23 -1.95
N VAL A 670 17.90 22.90 -2.48
CA VAL A 670 19.29 22.42 -2.54
C VAL A 670 20.13 23.24 -1.57
N ALA A 671 20.98 22.57 -0.79
CA ALA A 671 21.85 23.22 0.18
C ALA A 671 22.67 24.35 -0.48
N LYS A 672 22.52 25.55 0.06
CA LYS A 672 23.28 26.74 -0.30
C LYS A 672 23.89 27.31 0.97
N LEU A 673 25.14 27.76 0.86
CA LEU A 673 25.74 28.54 1.94
C LEU A 673 24.96 29.86 2.09
N PRO A 674 24.70 30.30 3.34
CA PRO A 674 24.14 31.62 3.60
C PRO A 674 24.99 32.71 2.93
N LYS A 675 24.35 33.82 2.50
CA LYS A 675 25.05 34.91 1.81
C LYS A 675 26.16 35.56 2.64
N ASP A 676 26.03 35.49 3.96
CA ASP A 676 26.96 36.07 4.93
C ASP A 676 27.93 35.02 5.52
N ALA A 677 28.08 33.86 4.87
CA ALA A 677 28.98 32.81 5.35
C ALA A 677 30.45 33.13 5.03
N GLU A 678 31.30 33.20 6.04
CA GLU A 678 32.75 33.25 5.88
C GLU A 678 33.28 31.85 5.53
N THR A 679 33.85 31.69 4.33
CA THR A 679 34.44 30.40 3.90
C THR A 679 35.97 30.42 4.06
N HIS A 680 36.50 29.55 4.91
CA HIS A 680 37.93 29.27 4.93
C HIS A 680 38.30 28.33 3.77
N LEU A 681 38.98 28.86 2.75
CA LEU A 681 39.31 28.15 1.49
C LEU A 681 40.41 27.08 1.63
N ALA A 682 41.12 27.04 2.76
CA ALA A 682 42.18 26.06 3.00
C ALA A 682 41.62 24.85 3.74
N ASP A 683 41.29 23.79 3.00
CA ASP A 683 41.01 22.47 3.59
C ASP A 683 42.34 21.79 3.97
N PRO A 684 42.65 21.63 5.28
CA PRO A 684 43.89 20.98 5.71
C PRO A 684 43.95 19.48 5.37
N PHE A 685 42.82 18.86 5.02
CA PHE A 685 42.71 17.44 4.63
C PHE A 685 42.33 17.25 3.16
N GLY A 686 42.13 18.35 2.42
CA GLY A 686 41.76 18.31 1.01
C GLY A 686 42.88 17.72 0.17
N GLU A 687 42.51 16.88 -0.81
CA GLU A 687 43.48 16.37 -1.77
C GLU A 687 44.18 17.55 -2.45
N LYS A 688 45.52 17.55 -2.42
CA LYS A 688 46.31 18.57 -3.09
C LYS A 688 45.87 18.60 -4.57
N PRO A 689 45.50 19.75 -5.13
CA PRO A 689 44.97 19.81 -6.48
C PRO A 689 45.96 19.16 -7.44
N SER A 690 45.43 18.26 -8.28
CA SER A 690 46.24 17.56 -9.28
C SER A 690 46.98 18.60 -10.12
N ARG A 691 48.32 18.51 -10.12
CA ARG A 691 49.17 19.42 -10.91
C ARG A 691 49.08 19.12 -12.40
N TRP A 692 48.51 17.98 -12.80
CA TRP A 692 48.38 17.53 -14.18
C TRP A 692 47.71 18.54 -15.11
N PRO A 693 46.54 19.14 -14.81
CA PRO A 693 45.97 20.20 -15.65
C PRO A 693 46.91 21.40 -15.82
N ALA A 694 47.59 21.84 -14.76
CA ALA A 694 48.57 22.92 -14.86
C ALA A 694 49.81 22.52 -15.68
N LEU A 695 50.24 21.27 -15.57
CA LEU A 695 51.40 20.73 -16.28
C LEU A 695 51.09 20.44 -17.76
N LEU A 696 49.87 20.00 -18.06
CA LEU A 696 49.33 19.87 -19.42
C LEU A 696 49.11 21.24 -20.06
N LEU A 697 48.64 22.23 -19.29
CA LEU A 697 48.55 23.62 -19.75
C LEU A 697 49.95 24.19 -20.04
N LEU A 698 50.91 23.96 -19.15
CA LEU A 698 52.31 24.35 -19.36
C LEU A 698 52.89 23.67 -20.60
N LEU A 699 52.67 22.37 -20.78
CA LEU A 699 53.08 21.63 -21.98
C LEU A 699 52.42 22.17 -23.24
N ALA A 700 51.13 22.50 -23.20
CA ALA A 700 50.41 23.11 -24.31
C ALA A 700 50.94 24.51 -24.64
N LEU A 701 51.28 25.30 -23.61
CA LEU A 701 51.90 26.62 -23.77
C LEU A 701 53.32 26.51 -24.34
N LEU A 702 54.12 25.54 -23.89
CA LEU A 702 55.46 25.27 -24.42
C LEU A 702 55.41 24.74 -25.85
N ALA A 703 54.47 23.87 -26.16
CA ALA A 703 54.22 23.39 -27.52
C ALA A 703 53.75 24.53 -28.44
N GLY A 704 52.86 25.39 -27.94
CA GLY A 704 52.40 26.60 -28.63
C GLY A 704 53.53 27.60 -28.87
N ALA A 705 54.40 27.81 -27.88
CA ALA A 705 55.58 28.66 -27.98
C ALA A 705 56.61 28.09 -28.97
N GLY A 706 56.84 26.77 -28.95
CA GLY A 706 57.71 26.08 -29.90
C GLY A 706 57.17 26.13 -31.33
N TRP A 707 55.85 26.04 -31.51
CA TRP A 707 55.19 26.23 -32.80
C TRP A 707 55.29 27.69 -33.27
N ALA A 708 55.06 28.67 -32.40
CA ALA A 708 55.20 30.09 -32.70
C ALA A 708 56.65 30.47 -33.05
N TRP A 709 57.63 29.87 -32.38
CA TRP A 709 59.06 29.99 -32.71
C TRP A 709 59.37 29.41 -34.09
N ARG A 710 58.85 28.21 -34.41
CA ARG A 710 59.02 27.56 -35.72
C ARG A 710 58.37 28.34 -36.87
N GLN A 711 57.27 29.04 -36.61
CA GLN A 711 56.59 29.90 -37.59
C GLN A 711 57.17 31.32 -37.66
N GLY A 712 58.21 31.63 -36.87
CA GLY A 712 58.89 32.92 -36.89
C GLY A 712 58.18 34.07 -36.16
N TYR A 713 57.11 33.79 -35.41
CA TYR A 713 56.42 34.81 -34.60
C TYR A 713 57.22 35.21 -33.35
N ILE A 714 58.13 34.36 -32.88
CA ILE A 714 58.97 34.59 -31.70
C ILE A 714 60.38 34.10 -32.08
N GLY A 715 61.28 35.00 -32.48
CA GLY A 715 62.64 34.69 -32.94
C GLY A 715 63.26 35.94 -33.58
N PRO A 716 64.60 36.09 -33.64
CA PRO A 716 65.21 37.31 -34.17
C PRO A 716 64.84 37.46 -35.64
N ALA A 717 64.20 38.58 -35.97
CA ALA A 717 63.77 38.91 -37.32
C ALA A 717 64.95 38.76 -38.30
N THR A 718 64.82 37.90 -39.30
CA THR A 718 65.73 37.92 -40.46
C THR A 718 65.61 39.29 -41.11
N ALA A 719 66.72 40.02 -41.12
CA ALA A 719 66.80 41.39 -41.63
C ALA A 719 66.33 41.47 -43.09
N PRO A 720 65.56 42.50 -43.48
CA PRO A 720 65.23 42.75 -44.88
C PRO A 720 66.49 43.09 -45.69
N PRO A 721 66.54 42.78 -47.00
CA PRO A 721 67.67 43.13 -47.84
C PRO A 721 67.86 44.65 -47.90
N THR A 722 69.10 45.07 -47.65
CA THR A 722 69.59 46.45 -47.67
C THR A 722 69.36 47.09 -49.04
N ALA A 723 68.63 48.20 -49.08
CA ALA A 723 68.58 49.08 -50.24
C ALA A 723 69.84 49.96 -50.26
N GLU A 724 70.58 49.92 -51.36
CA GLU A 724 71.75 50.76 -51.63
C GLU A 724 71.33 52.22 -51.90
N GLU A 725 72.01 53.18 -51.26
CA GLU A 725 72.15 54.58 -51.70
C GLU A 725 73.48 54.68 -52.46
N THR A 726 73.56 55.10 -53.73
CA THR A 726 73.81 56.47 -54.28
C THR A 726 74.22 56.29 -55.78
N PRO A 727 74.31 57.31 -56.69
CA PRO A 727 74.41 58.76 -56.50
C PRO A 727 73.59 59.66 -57.47
N ALA A 728 73.80 60.96 -57.31
CA ALA A 728 73.19 62.08 -58.04
C ALA A 728 73.91 62.48 -59.36
N THR A 729 73.08 62.88 -60.35
CA THR A 729 73.18 63.94 -61.40
C THR A 729 74.26 64.00 -62.53
N ALA A 730 73.72 63.99 -63.78
CA ALA A 730 74.05 64.73 -65.05
C ALA A 730 75.25 64.34 -65.96
N PRO A 731 75.23 64.61 -67.31
CA PRO A 731 74.32 65.47 -68.12
C PRO A 731 73.72 64.88 -69.45
N ALA A 732 72.94 65.74 -70.14
CA ALA A 732 72.14 65.67 -71.41
C ALA A 732 72.92 65.27 -72.71
N PRO A 733 72.35 65.18 -73.97
CA PRO A 733 71.13 65.86 -74.50
C PRO A 733 70.26 65.20 -75.62
N ALA A 734 69.13 65.86 -75.88
CA ALA A 734 68.43 66.21 -77.14
C ALA A 734 68.08 65.17 -78.23
N ASN A 735 66.78 65.00 -78.51
CA ASN A 735 66.10 65.48 -79.74
C ASN A 735 64.58 65.24 -79.68
N GLY A 736 63.78 66.28 -80.03
CA GLY A 736 62.30 66.27 -80.10
C GLY A 736 61.76 65.68 -81.42
N PRO A 737 60.57 66.08 -81.96
CA PRO A 737 59.60 67.09 -81.51
C PRO A 737 58.09 66.62 -81.50
N ILE A 738 57.24 67.15 -80.60
CA ILE A 738 56.14 68.14 -80.78
C ILE A 738 54.99 67.74 -81.74
N ALA A 739 53.75 67.63 -81.22
CA ALA A 739 52.57 68.46 -81.56
C ALA A 739 51.23 67.92 -80.97
N PRO A 740 50.20 68.78 -80.74
CA PRO A 740 49.26 68.65 -79.61
C PRO A 740 47.76 68.62 -80.07
N PRO A 741 46.76 69.19 -79.36
CA PRO A 741 45.70 68.44 -78.66
C PRO A 741 44.27 68.72 -79.19
N GLY A 742 43.26 68.01 -78.68
CA GLY A 742 41.85 68.38 -78.87
C GLY A 742 40.87 67.60 -77.97
N PRO A 743 39.72 68.17 -77.59
CA PRO A 743 39.15 68.00 -76.25
C PRO A 743 37.77 67.31 -76.18
N ALA A 744 37.41 66.93 -74.94
CA ALA A 744 36.10 66.92 -74.27
C ALA A 744 34.86 66.21 -74.88
N THR A 745 34.38 65.21 -74.12
CA THR A 745 32.99 64.84 -73.70
C THR A 745 31.79 65.09 -74.65
N PRO A 746 30.78 64.19 -74.67
CA PRO A 746 29.76 64.19 -73.60
C PRO A 746 29.05 62.84 -73.29
N THR A 747 28.50 62.74 -72.07
CA THR A 747 27.37 61.88 -71.64
C THR A 747 26.06 62.65 -71.99
N PRO A 748 24.83 62.09 -72.22
CA PRO A 748 24.16 61.10 -71.34
C PRO A 748 23.00 60.18 -71.87
N ALA A 749 22.69 59.15 -71.06
CA ALA A 749 21.36 58.54 -70.72
C ALA A 749 20.49 57.83 -71.81
N PRO A 750 19.29 57.28 -71.48
CA PRO A 750 19.00 55.98 -70.82
C PRO A 750 17.91 55.14 -71.57
N GLU A 751 17.59 53.90 -71.13
CA GLU A 751 16.36 53.05 -71.37
C GLU A 751 16.74 51.56 -71.49
N ALA A 752 15.93 50.52 -71.24
CA ALA A 752 14.60 50.31 -70.64
C ALA A 752 14.44 48.79 -70.33
N ALA A 753 13.38 48.46 -69.60
CA ALA A 753 13.07 47.17 -68.96
C ALA A 753 12.33 46.11 -69.82
N LYS A 754 12.34 44.84 -69.34
CA LYS A 754 11.21 43.86 -69.15
C LYS A 754 11.60 42.40 -69.47
N PRO A 755 10.83 41.35 -69.07
CA PRO A 755 9.87 41.22 -67.96
C PRO A 755 10.02 39.91 -67.12
N ALA A 756 9.15 39.78 -66.12
CA ALA A 756 9.02 38.70 -65.14
C ALA A 756 8.41 37.37 -65.65
N ALA A 757 8.67 36.28 -64.91
CA ALA A 757 7.78 35.12 -64.79
C ALA A 757 7.85 34.50 -63.37
N LYS A 758 6.70 34.00 -62.93
CA LYS A 758 6.24 33.68 -61.56
C LYS A 758 6.60 32.27 -61.05
N PRO A 759 6.27 31.93 -59.78
CA PRO A 759 6.69 30.71 -59.07
C PRO A 759 5.62 29.60 -59.01
N ALA A 760 6.03 28.37 -58.70
CA ALA A 760 5.31 27.27 -58.03
C ALA A 760 6.34 26.12 -57.89
N LYS A 761 6.40 25.30 -56.83
CA LYS A 761 5.38 24.81 -55.91
C LYS A 761 6.08 24.27 -54.67
#